data_AF-A0AAF0UU20-F1
#
_entry.id   AF-A0AAF0UU20-F1
#
_cell.length_a   1.000
_cell.length_b   1.000
_cell.length_c   1.000
_cell.angle_alpha   90.00
_cell.angle_beta   90.00
_cell.angle_gamma   90.00
#
_symmetry.space_group_name_H-M   'P 1'
#
loop_
_entity.id
_entity.type
_entity.pdbx_description
1 polymer ?
#
loop_
_entity_poly.entity_id
_entity_poly.type
_entity_poly.pdbx_seq_one_letter_code
_entity_poly.pdbx_strand_id
1 'polypeptide(L)'
;MASLSVQGGSPDRESVESGTKKSSISSGGRVQDRKEFLRRFVDSESLIENLKTWHEEVREEPPFDVPFELIDLQKFDYALEGVPFQQLIRMPRAIYNSASGAVEATAYLALEDFLHASVKSLWESFWGQDEPLPFYVSSIYNSNLRFYQAEKAIAKGRVGGLCATAIMLKNPKHPQGKWDDVLQLAILRPDIGNRATVKNDCKPSLSVLGEALFFTVRVLLARSFSRYNIPLSLNSVFVLLVDSQYGGVMKVEGDITKLEMDVNDVYGCAAEWIKNNALITISPVDRIWTKFGNANWGDIGALQVLFATFHSITQYAGMSTNSVEDLAADHSSRLQARRIERQLWDSRSNGNGSFRLEQHSASHEIVEVHEESVRLVSETSMNLEVGSVLLIEDSNWEKGYQINEVLTDGEITYYIASPVEDPGKALFLYVSSHPSQLEPAWEDMKLWYQVQRQTKILKIMKQNGLSSKYLPQLSASGRIVHPGQCRRRNGGNCDYPWCGTPILVTTSVGITVADMVRVGQFGKDEAIRCCHDCLSALSAAASAGIRHGDLRPENVIFVTPGVGQPYFVLVGWGHALLEERDRPAMNLHFSSTYALEEGKLCSASDAESLVYMLYFSSGGDMPDLDSVEGALQWRETSWSRRLIHQKLGDISTVLKAFADYVDSLCGTPYRMDYDIWLRRLERHIHGKEIETSS
;
A
#
# COMPACT_ATOMS: atom_id res chain seq x y z
N MET A 1 32.07 -6.96 61.32
CA MET A 1 32.55 -7.74 62.48
C MET A 1 31.56 -8.84 62.73
N ALA A 2 32.06 -10.08 62.75
CA ALA A 2 31.29 -11.30 62.94
C ALA A 2 30.98 -11.57 64.42
N SER A 3 30.23 -12.67 64.64
CA SER A 3 30.14 -13.50 65.85
C SER A 3 29.03 -13.07 66.84
N LEU A 4 28.16 -13.92 67.42
CA LEU A 4 28.12 -15.39 67.58
C LEU A 4 26.69 -15.89 67.88
N SER A 5 26.48 -17.16 67.54
CA SER A 5 25.39 -18.11 67.86
C SER A 5 25.19 -18.40 69.37
N VAL A 6 24.00 -18.91 69.77
CA VAL A 6 23.78 -20.27 70.39
C VAL A 6 22.28 -20.53 70.68
N GLN A 7 21.72 -21.51 69.95
CA GLN A 7 20.95 -22.70 70.36
C GLN A 7 20.11 -22.79 71.67
N GLY A 8 18.88 -23.30 71.53
CA GLY A 8 18.38 -24.40 72.37
C GLY A 8 17.03 -24.20 73.08
N GLY A 9 16.07 -25.12 72.85
CA GLY A 9 15.00 -25.41 73.83
C GLY A 9 13.59 -25.63 73.26
N SER A 10 13.28 -26.87 72.89
CA SER A 10 11.88 -27.38 72.83
C SER A 10 11.34 -27.50 74.28
N PRO A 11 10.00 -27.42 74.46
CA PRO A 11 9.35 -28.64 74.93
C PRO A 11 8.05 -28.96 74.19
N ASP A 12 7.83 -30.27 74.08
CA ASP A 12 6.64 -30.94 73.58
C ASP A 12 5.63 -31.17 74.72
N ARG A 13 4.34 -31.11 74.36
CA ARG A 13 3.15 -31.77 74.95
C ARG A 13 2.58 -31.28 76.30
N GLU A 14 1.35 -30.76 76.23
CA GLU A 14 0.18 -31.49 76.74
C GLU A 14 -1.12 -31.05 76.04
N SER A 15 -1.99 -32.04 75.87
CA SER A 15 -3.12 -32.14 74.96
C SER A 15 -4.46 -31.75 75.59
N VAL A 16 -5.34 -31.11 74.82
CA VAL A 16 -6.80 -31.23 75.00
C VAL A 16 -7.44 -31.47 73.63
N GLU A 17 -8.10 -32.62 73.52
CA GLU A 17 -8.88 -33.07 72.38
C GLU A 17 -10.02 -32.11 72.04
N SER A 18 -10.19 -31.79 70.76
CA SER A 18 -11.52 -31.63 70.19
C SER A 18 -11.53 -31.95 68.69
N GLY A 19 -12.33 -32.97 68.35
CA GLY A 19 -13.00 -33.11 67.06
C GLY A 19 -12.14 -33.36 65.83
N THR A 20 -12.01 -34.63 65.45
CA THR A 20 -11.74 -35.06 64.07
C THR A 20 -12.63 -34.33 63.05
N LYS A 21 -12.10 -33.27 62.44
CA LYS A 21 -12.33 -32.94 61.02
C LYS A 21 -10.99 -33.09 60.32
N LYS A 22 -10.84 -34.18 59.56
CA LYS A 22 -9.75 -34.34 58.59
C LYS A 22 -9.76 -33.15 57.63
N SER A 23 -8.89 -32.20 57.95
CA SER A 23 -7.79 -31.73 57.11
C SER A 23 -8.10 -31.48 55.63
N SER A 24 -8.00 -30.20 55.27
CA SER A 24 -7.29 -29.72 54.08
C SER A 24 -7.68 -30.39 52.75
N ILE A 25 -8.71 -29.85 52.10
CA ILE A 25 -8.86 -29.98 50.65
C ILE A 25 -7.63 -29.30 50.04
N SER A 26 -6.65 -30.11 49.67
CA SER A 26 -5.44 -29.62 49.02
C SER A 26 -5.83 -29.00 47.68
N SER A 27 -5.51 -27.72 47.48
CA SER A 27 -5.58 -27.05 46.18
C SER A 27 -4.73 -27.78 45.11
N GLY A 28 -3.79 -28.62 45.54
CA GLY A 28 -2.99 -29.49 44.67
C GLY A 28 -3.77 -30.58 43.95
N GLY A 29 -4.82 -31.16 44.57
CA GLY A 29 -5.65 -32.21 43.96
C GLY A 29 -6.43 -31.70 42.75
N ARG A 30 -7.16 -30.58 42.92
CA ARG A 30 -7.94 -29.96 41.83
C ARG A 30 -7.09 -29.52 40.64
N VAL A 31 -5.87 -29.05 40.88
CA VAL A 31 -4.93 -28.69 39.79
C VAL A 31 -4.42 -29.94 39.05
N GLN A 32 -4.25 -31.05 39.76
CA GLN A 32 -3.85 -32.32 39.15
C GLN A 32 -4.98 -32.91 38.32
N ASP A 33 -6.22 -32.86 38.80
CA ASP A 33 -7.41 -33.32 38.09
C ASP A 33 -7.63 -32.50 36.80
N ARG A 34 -7.46 -31.18 36.85
CA ARG A 34 -7.52 -30.31 35.65
C ARG A 34 -6.47 -30.64 34.59
N LYS A 35 -5.24 -30.96 35.02
CA LYS A 35 -4.17 -31.37 34.10
C LYS A 35 -4.44 -32.73 33.48
N GLU A 36 -4.97 -33.67 34.26
CA GLU A 36 -5.37 -34.98 33.76
C GLU A 36 -6.55 -34.89 32.79
N PHE A 37 -7.54 -34.05 33.11
CA PHE A 37 -8.66 -33.74 32.23
C PHE A 37 -8.16 -33.21 30.87
N LEU A 38 -7.31 -32.17 30.86
CA LEU A 38 -6.74 -31.63 29.62
C LEU A 38 -5.89 -32.66 28.84
N ARG A 39 -5.24 -33.60 29.55
CA ARG A 39 -4.45 -34.69 28.95
C ARG A 39 -5.34 -35.71 28.24
N ARG A 40 -6.55 -35.96 28.75
CA ARG A 40 -7.52 -36.90 28.15
C ARG A 40 -8.41 -36.25 27.09
N PHE A 41 -8.61 -34.94 27.16
CA PHE A 41 -9.44 -34.17 26.23
C PHE A 41 -8.69 -33.86 24.92
N VAL A 42 -8.51 -34.84 24.03
CA VAL A 42 -7.63 -34.74 22.85
C VAL A 42 -8.39 -34.78 21.52
N ASP A 43 -9.60 -35.34 21.50
CA ASP A 43 -10.36 -35.59 20.28
C ASP A 43 -11.52 -34.59 20.12
N SER A 44 -11.52 -33.83 19.03
CA SER A 44 -12.60 -32.89 18.71
C SER A 44 -13.88 -33.60 18.27
N GLU A 45 -13.79 -34.75 17.59
CA GLU A 45 -14.95 -35.48 17.08
C GLU A 45 -15.81 -36.05 18.23
N SER A 46 -15.15 -36.57 19.27
CA SER A 46 -15.81 -37.01 20.50
C SER A 46 -16.61 -35.88 21.19
N LEU A 47 -16.10 -34.63 21.17
CA LEU A 47 -16.86 -33.48 21.70
C LEU A 47 -18.04 -33.13 20.78
N ILE A 48 -17.79 -33.08 19.46
CA ILE A 48 -18.81 -32.76 18.46
C ILE A 48 -20.00 -33.71 18.60
N GLU A 49 -19.76 -35.00 18.83
CA GLU A 49 -20.80 -36.00 19.03
C GLU A 49 -21.71 -35.69 20.22
N ASN A 50 -21.14 -35.26 21.35
CA ASN A 50 -21.91 -34.88 22.55
C ASN A 50 -22.67 -33.55 22.40
N LEU A 51 -22.31 -32.74 21.41
CA LEU A 51 -22.93 -31.45 21.09
C LEU A 51 -23.97 -31.55 19.96
N LYS A 52 -24.13 -32.70 19.29
CA LYS A 52 -25.07 -32.89 18.16
C LYS A 52 -26.50 -32.46 18.52
N THR A 53 -27.02 -32.96 19.64
CA THR A 53 -28.40 -32.68 20.08
C THR A 53 -28.60 -31.21 20.45
N TRP A 54 -27.64 -30.62 21.14
CA TRP A 54 -27.68 -29.20 21.52
C TRP A 54 -27.65 -28.27 20.30
N HIS A 55 -26.85 -28.60 19.29
CA HIS A 55 -26.81 -27.79 18.07
C HIS A 55 -28.11 -27.90 17.25
N GLU A 56 -28.82 -29.02 17.31
CA GLU A 56 -30.16 -29.14 16.73
C GLU A 56 -31.18 -28.26 17.47
N GLU A 57 -31.14 -28.23 18.81
CA GLU A 57 -31.96 -27.34 19.64
C GLU A 57 -31.67 -25.86 19.36
N VAL A 58 -30.40 -25.47 19.30
CA VAL A 58 -29.97 -24.08 19.02
C VAL A 58 -30.23 -23.66 17.58
N ARG A 59 -30.43 -24.61 16.64
CA ARG A 59 -30.85 -24.27 15.28
C ARG A 59 -32.29 -23.78 15.22
N GLU A 60 -33.16 -24.29 16.10
CA GLU A 60 -34.57 -23.90 16.17
C GLU A 60 -34.79 -22.58 16.92
N GLU A 61 -33.80 -22.14 17.70
CA GLU A 61 -33.77 -20.85 18.42
C GLU A 61 -33.24 -19.69 17.55
N PRO A 62 -33.52 -18.42 17.94
CA PRO A 62 -33.00 -17.23 17.25
C PRO A 62 -31.47 -17.26 17.08
N PRO A 63 -30.91 -16.49 16.12
CA PRO A 63 -29.47 -16.45 15.88
C PRO A 63 -28.70 -16.05 17.14
N PHE A 64 -27.48 -16.57 17.28
CA PHE A 64 -26.57 -16.18 18.36
C PHE A 64 -26.42 -14.66 18.39
N ASP A 65 -26.27 -14.10 19.60
CA ASP A 65 -25.94 -12.69 19.76
C ASP A 65 -24.61 -12.39 19.06
N VAL A 66 -24.47 -11.16 18.56
CA VAL A 66 -23.24 -10.70 17.92
C VAL A 66 -22.22 -10.24 18.96
N PRO A 67 -20.91 -10.54 18.78
CA PRO A 67 -19.88 -10.16 19.74
C PRO A 67 -19.61 -8.66 19.78
N PHE A 68 -19.95 -7.93 18.72
CA PHE A 68 -19.68 -6.50 18.57
C PHE A 68 -20.90 -5.79 17.98
N GLU A 69 -21.20 -4.61 18.50
CA GLU A 69 -22.19 -3.73 17.90
C GLU A 69 -21.60 -3.03 16.66
N LEU A 70 -22.44 -2.78 15.65
CA LEU A 70 -22.00 -2.11 14.42
C LEU A 70 -21.43 -0.72 14.68
N ILE A 71 -21.97 0.00 15.68
CA ILE A 71 -21.53 1.34 16.06
C ILE A 71 -20.08 1.30 16.57
N ASP A 72 -19.71 0.27 17.33
CA ASP A 72 -18.35 0.14 17.86
C ASP A 72 -17.36 -0.26 16.76
N LEU A 73 -17.78 -1.11 15.81
CA LEU A 73 -16.98 -1.41 14.62
C LEU A 73 -16.76 -0.17 13.76
N GLN A 74 -17.77 0.70 13.60
CA GLN A 74 -17.62 1.97 12.88
C GLN A 74 -16.63 2.90 13.56
N LYS A 75 -16.73 3.08 14.89
CA LYS A 75 -15.74 3.87 15.65
C LYS A 75 -14.33 3.32 15.49
N PHE A 76 -14.20 2.00 15.53
CA PHE A 76 -12.93 1.31 15.36
C PHE A 76 -12.36 1.51 13.95
N ASP A 77 -13.18 1.46 12.90
CA ASP A 77 -12.77 1.78 11.52
C ASP A 77 -12.17 3.19 11.41
N TYR A 78 -12.86 4.20 11.97
CA TYR A 78 -12.34 5.58 12.03
C TYR A 78 -11.00 5.69 12.77
N ALA A 79 -10.81 4.90 13.84
CA ALA A 79 -9.53 4.86 14.56
C ALA A 79 -8.41 4.22 13.72
N LEU A 80 -8.75 3.29 12.82
CA LEU A 80 -7.79 2.54 11.99
C LEU A 80 -7.39 3.25 10.68
N GLU A 81 -8.11 4.27 10.22
CA GLU A 81 -7.80 4.96 8.95
C GLU A 81 -6.38 5.59 8.92
N GLY A 82 -5.80 5.89 10.10
CA GLY A 82 -4.41 6.36 10.24
C GLY A 82 -3.36 5.28 10.50
N VAL A 83 -3.76 4.01 10.64
CA VAL A 83 -2.89 2.92 11.09
C VAL A 83 -2.14 2.28 9.90
N PRO A 84 -0.80 2.23 9.92
CA PRO A 84 -0.03 1.61 8.86
C PRO A 84 -0.04 0.08 9.01
N PHE A 85 -1.00 -0.58 8.36
CA PHE A 85 -0.98 -2.04 8.25
C PHE A 85 0.13 -2.51 7.31
N GLN A 86 0.94 -3.47 7.77
CA GLN A 86 1.96 -4.07 6.92
C GLN A 86 1.32 -4.85 5.76
N GLN A 87 1.91 -4.74 4.57
CA GLN A 87 1.52 -5.56 3.43
C GLN A 87 1.79 -7.04 3.72
N LEU A 88 0.80 -7.89 3.46
CA LEU A 88 0.94 -9.34 3.60
C LEU A 88 1.88 -9.89 2.53
N ILE A 89 2.79 -10.77 2.92
CA ILE A 89 3.79 -11.37 2.03
C ILE A 89 3.13 -12.47 1.17
N ARG A 90 2.15 -13.18 1.72
CA ARG A 90 1.44 -14.29 1.08
C ARG A 90 -0.07 -14.07 1.16
N MET A 91 -0.77 -14.45 0.09
CA MET A 91 -2.23 -14.30 -0.04
C MET A 91 -2.90 -15.68 -0.13
N PRO A 92 -4.07 -15.90 0.51
CA PRO A 92 -4.85 -17.10 0.30
C PRO A 92 -5.44 -17.05 -1.12
N ARG A 93 -4.87 -17.83 -2.06
CA ARG A 93 -5.34 -17.83 -3.46
C ARG A 93 -6.76 -18.38 -3.54
N ALA A 94 -7.67 -17.59 -4.12
CA ALA A 94 -9.07 -17.94 -4.37
C ALA A 94 -9.33 -18.57 -5.76
N ILE A 95 -8.39 -19.34 -6.33
CA ILE A 95 -8.67 -20.09 -7.57
C ILE A 95 -9.17 -21.49 -7.18
N TYR A 96 -10.50 -21.55 -7.02
CA TYR A 96 -11.43 -22.69 -6.98
C TYR A 96 -10.87 -24.13 -7.05
N ASN A 97 -11.40 -24.97 -6.14
CA ASN A 97 -11.69 -26.39 -6.37
C ASN A 97 -10.52 -27.33 -6.70
N SER A 98 -9.37 -27.22 -6.03
CA SER A 98 -8.48 -28.37 -5.93
C SER A 98 -8.06 -28.63 -4.49
N ALA A 99 -8.43 -29.81 -3.99
CA ALA A 99 -7.94 -30.42 -2.75
C ALA A 99 -6.47 -30.83 -2.91
N SER A 100 -5.61 -29.90 -3.32
CA SER A 100 -4.17 -30.10 -3.42
C SER A 100 -3.51 -29.57 -2.15
N GLY A 101 -2.70 -30.39 -1.49
CA GLY A 101 -2.00 -30.01 -0.25
C GLY A 101 -1.09 -28.78 -0.40
N ALA A 102 -0.72 -28.38 -1.62
CA ALA A 102 0.04 -27.15 -1.86
C ALA A 102 -0.82 -25.87 -1.71
N VAL A 103 -2.12 -25.95 -2.00
CA VAL A 103 -3.06 -24.82 -1.88
C VAL A 103 -3.39 -24.57 -0.41
N GLU A 104 -3.62 -25.63 0.35
CA GLU A 104 -3.84 -25.58 1.80
C GLU A 104 -2.62 -25.05 2.57
N ALA A 105 -1.41 -25.47 2.17
CA ALA A 105 -0.16 -24.95 2.73
C ALA A 105 -0.03 -23.43 2.56
N THR A 106 -0.38 -22.91 1.38
CA THR A 106 -0.30 -21.48 1.08
C THR A 106 -1.31 -20.67 1.91
N ALA A 107 -2.50 -21.23 2.13
CA ALA A 107 -3.53 -20.57 2.92
C ALA A 107 -3.17 -20.47 4.42
N TYR A 108 -2.55 -21.51 5.00
CA TYR A 108 -2.05 -21.45 6.38
C TYR A 108 -0.93 -20.41 6.55
N LEU A 109 -0.02 -20.31 5.59
CA LEU A 109 1.05 -19.30 5.61
C LEU A 109 0.51 -17.87 5.45
N ALA A 110 -0.49 -17.68 4.59
CA ALA A 110 -1.14 -16.39 4.42
C ALA A 110 -1.92 -15.98 5.69
N LEU A 111 -2.55 -16.95 6.38
CA LEU A 111 -3.21 -16.71 7.66
C LEU A 111 -2.19 -16.34 8.76
N GLU A 112 -1.02 -16.99 8.81
CA GLU A 112 0.05 -16.59 9.73
C GLU A 112 0.53 -15.15 9.48
N ASP A 113 0.74 -14.78 8.20
CA ASP A 113 1.13 -13.41 7.81
C ASP A 113 0.07 -12.38 8.19
N PHE A 114 -1.21 -12.71 7.96
CA PHE A 114 -2.34 -11.85 8.29
C PHE A 114 -2.42 -11.58 9.78
N LEU A 115 -2.42 -12.63 10.62
CA LEU A 115 -2.47 -12.46 12.07
C LEU A 115 -1.25 -11.72 12.60
N HIS A 116 -0.07 -11.95 12.01
CA HIS A 116 1.14 -11.24 12.39
C HIS A 116 1.06 -9.74 12.05
N ALA A 117 0.60 -9.39 10.85
CA ALA A 117 0.40 -8.00 10.47
C ALA A 117 -0.66 -7.31 11.34
N SER A 118 -1.78 -8.00 11.61
CA SER A 118 -2.85 -7.50 12.48
C SER A 118 -2.36 -7.20 13.89
N VAL A 119 -1.74 -8.18 14.56
CA VAL A 119 -1.30 -8.00 15.96
C VAL A 119 -0.20 -6.96 16.08
N LYS A 120 0.71 -6.90 15.09
CA LYS A 120 1.82 -5.95 15.08
C LYS A 120 1.33 -4.51 14.91
N SER A 121 0.52 -4.25 13.90
CA SER A 121 0.02 -2.89 13.62
C SER A 121 -0.89 -2.39 14.74
N LEU A 122 -1.74 -3.26 15.31
CA LEU A 122 -2.55 -2.90 16.48
C LEU A 122 -1.68 -2.60 17.70
N TRP A 123 -0.65 -3.40 17.96
CA TRP A 123 0.27 -3.16 19.08
C TRP A 123 0.98 -1.81 18.95
N GLU A 124 1.59 -1.55 17.80
CA GLU A 124 2.36 -0.32 17.56
C GLU A 124 1.49 0.95 17.61
N SER A 125 0.22 0.86 17.18
CA SER A 125 -0.70 2.01 17.18
C SER A 125 -1.39 2.26 18.53
N PHE A 126 -1.73 1.22 19.28
CA PHE A 126 -2.51 1.34 20.52
C PHE A 126 -1.66 1.29 21.80
N TRP A 127 -0.51 0.59 21.80
CA TRP A 127 0.38 0.47 22.97
C TRP A 127 1.76 1.17 22.78
N GLY A 128 2.10 1.58 21.54
CA GLY A 128 3.26 2.43 21.24
C GLY A 128 4.41 1.73 20.51
N GLN A 129 5.25 2.52 19.81
CA GLN A 129 6.36 2.01 18.98
C GLN A 129 7.61 1.59 19.77
N ASP A 130 7.76 2.05 21.02
CA ASP A 130 8.97 1.84 21.82
C ASP A 130 9.00 0.48 22.54
N GLU A 131 7.86 -0.23 22.64
CA GLU A 131 7.79 -1.54 23.29
C GLU A 131 7.90 -2.71 22.29
N PRO A 132 8.77 -3.70 22.53
CA PRO A 132 8.92 -4.83 21.64
C PRO A 132 7.66 -5.68 21.61
N LEU A 133 7.17 -6.03 20.41
CA LEU A 133 5.97 -6.87 20.21
C LEU A 133 6.05 -8.15 21.07
N PRO A 134 5.20 -8.31 22.11
CA PRO A 134 5.28 -9.45 23.03
C PRO A 134 4.63 -10.72 22.46
N PHE A 135 4.08 -10.66 21.25
CA PHE A 135 3.34 -11.74 20.61
C PHE A 135 4.10 -12.38 19.45
N TYR A 136 3.76 -13.64 19.16
CA TYR A 136 4.17 -14.35 17.95
C TYR A 136 3.02 -15.24 17.46
N VAL A 137 3.06 -15.65 16.19
CA VAL A 137 2.04 -16.49 15.56
C VAL A 137 2.58 -17.91 15.35
N SER A 138 1.74 -18.92 15.60
CA SER A 138 2.09 -20.32 15.36
C SER A 138 0.87 -21.19 15.05
N SER A 139 0.99 -22.13 14.13
CA SER A 139 -0.05 -23.12 13.84
C SER A 139 -0.07 -24.33 14.79
N ILE A 140 -1.26 -24.90 14.98
CA ILE A 140 -1.54 -26.09 15.79
C ILE A 140 -1.57 -27.31 14.88
N TYR A 141 -0.90 -28.38 15.32
CA TYR A 141 -0.87 -29.66 14.63
C TYR A 141 -1.82 -30.67 15.29
N ASN A 142 -2.82 -31.16 14.57
CA ASN A 142 -3.92 -31.96 15.06
C ASN A 142 -3.46 -33.23 15.80
N SER A 143 -2.47 -33.95 15.26
CA SER A 143 -2.03 -35.25 15.81
C SER A 143 -1.42 -35.18 17.22
N ASN A 144 -0.89 -34.03 17.63
CA ASN A 144 -0.21 -33.89 18.92
C ASN A 144 -0.60 -32.62 19.69
N LEU A 145 -1.47 -31.79 19.12
CA LEU A 145 -1.97 -30.53 19.69
C LEU A 145 -0.84 -29.61 20.15
N ARG A 146 0.30 -29.62 19.44
CA ARG A 146 1.46 -28.75 19.69
C ARG A 146 1.55 -27.64 18.63
N PHE A 147 2.22 -26.57 19.02
CA PHE A 147 2.43 -25.40 18.19
C PHE A 147 3.73 -25.52 17.37
N TYR A 148 3.61 -25.27 16.06
CA TYR A 148 4.71 -25.21 15.11
C TYR A 148 4.47 -24.04 14.15
N GLN A 149 5.55 -23.41 13.68
CA GLN A 149 5.43 -22.51 12.53
C GLN A 149 4.96 -23.30 11.31
N ALA A 150 3.98 -22.79 10.57
CA ALA A 150 3.43 -23.48 9.41
C ALA A 150 4.54 -23.81 8.40
N GLU A 151 5.52 -22.93 8.19
CA GLU A 151 6.69 -23.19 7.33
C GLU A 151 7.45 -24.47 7.70
N LYS A 152 7.65 -24.73 9.00
CA LYS A 152 8.35 -25.93 9.48
C LYS A 152 7.50 -27.19 9.33
N ALA A 153 6.18 -27.08 9.43
CA ALA A 153 5.27 -28.20 9.21
C ALA A 153 5.18 -28.54 7.71
N ILE A 154 5.09 -27.51 6.85
CA ILE A 154 5.02 -27.62 5.40
C ILE A 154 6.34 -28.19 4.85
N ALA A 155 7.49 -27.70 5.29
CA ALA A 155 8.81 -28.22 4.89
C ALA A 155 8.99 -29.72 5.24
N LYS A 156 8.26 -30.23 6.23
CA LYS A 156 8.25 -31.65 6.63
C LYS A 156 7.16 -32.47 5.92
N GLY A 157 6.44 -31.89 4.97
CA GLY A 157 5.34 -32.54 4.25
C GLY A 157 4.09 -32.81 5.11
N ARG A 158 3.93 -32.11 6.23
CA ARG A 158 2.86 -32.34 7.22
C ARG A 158 1.72 -31.33 7.13
N VAL A 159 1.32 -30.94 5.91
CA VAL A 159 0.30 -29.90 5.71
C VAL A 159 -1.07 -30.34 6.22
N GLY A 160 -1.53 -31.53 5.82
CA GLY A 160 -2.86 -32.05 6.19
C GLY A 160 -3.06 -32.42 7.67
N GLY A 161 -2.10 -32.07 8.54
CA GLY A 161 -2.29 -32.16 9.98
C GLY A 161 -2.33 -30.79 10.68
N LEU A 162 -2.22 -29.67 9.96
CA LEU A 162 -2.49 -28.35 10.52
C LEU A 162 -4.00 -28.19 10.72
N CYS A 163 -4.44 -27.69 11.87
CA CYS A 163 -5.86 -27.54 12.17
C CYS A 163 -6.28 -26.11 12.50
N ALA A 164 -5.42 -25.32 13.14
CA ALA A 164 -5.70 -23.93 13.52
C ALA A 164 -4.40 -23.11 13.62
N THR A 165 -4.48 -21.78 13.70
CA THR A 165 -3.36 -20.86 13.93
C THR A 165 -3.64 -20.00 15.16
N ALA A 166 -2.64 -19.78 16.01
CA ALA A 166 -2.77 -19.07 17.27
C ALA A 166 -1.88 -17.83 17.32
N ILE A 167 -2.42 -16.74 17.88
CA ILE A 167 -1.61 -15.63 18.39
C ILE A 167 -1.23 -15.98 19.82
N MET A 168 0.06 -15.97 20.13
CA MET A 168 0.61 -16.45 21.40
C MET A 168 1.55 -15.44 22.03
N LEU A 169 1.62 -15.45 23.36
CA LEU A 169 2.57 -14.69 24.15
C LEU A 169 3.99 -15.29 24.04
N LYS A 170 4.99 -14.45 23.79
CA LYS A 170 6.41 -14.85 23.81
C LYS A 170 6.84 -15.23 25.22
N ASN A 171 7.01 -16.53 25.45
CA ASN A 171 7.53 -17.05 26.70
C ASN A 171 8.98 -17.55 26.52
N PRO A 172 10.01 -16.84 27.02
CA PRO A 172 11.40 -17.25 26.84
C PRO A 172 11.72 -18.60 27.52
N LYS A 173 10.93 -19.02 28.52
CA LYS A 173 11.08 -20.32 29.18
C LYS A 173 10.52 -21.47 28.35
N HIS A 174 9.58 -21.19 27.45
CA HIS A 174 8.87 -22.19 26.64
C HIS A 174 8.73 -21.70 25.19
N PRO A 175 9.81 -21.72 24.39
CA PRO A 175 9.79 -21.21 23.02
C PRO A 175 8.91 -22.01 22.05
N GLN A 176 8.44 -23.19 22.46
CA GLN A 176 7.54 -24.04 21.67
C GLN A 176 6.05 -23.72 21.92
N GLY A 177 5.74 -22.76 22.80
CA GLY A 177 4.38 -22.34 23.13
C GLY A 177 3.61 -23.33 24.00
N LYS A 178 2.73 -22.82 24.85
CA LYS A 178 1.76 -23.60 25.62
C LYS A 178 0.34 -23.08 25.42
N TRP A 179 -0.63 -23.92 25.76
CA TRP A 179 -2.05 -23.57 25.69
C TRP A 179 -2.44 -22.39 26.59
N ASP A 180 -1.70 -22.11 27.67
CA ASP A 180 -1.90 -20.93 28.52
C ASP A 180 -1.28 -19.64 27.93
N ASP A 181 -0.38 -19.74 26.95
CA ASP A 181 0.19 -18.61 26.23
C ASP A 181 -0.71 -18.14 25.06
N VAL A 182 -1.77 -18.88 24.71
CA VAL A 182 -2.67 -18.55 23.58
C VAL A 182 -3.54 -17.36 23.92
N LEU A 183 -3.53 -16.34 23.05
CA LEU A 183 -4.33 -15.13 23.15
C LEU A 183 -5.63 -15.25 22.35
N GLN A 184 -5.51 -15.66 21.09
CA GLN A 184 -6.58 -15.81 20.12
C GLN A 184 -6.28 -16.98 19.17
N LEU A 185 -7.31 -17.62 18.65
CA LEU A 185 -7.21 -18.72 17.70
C LEU A 185 -7.86 -18.36 16.37
N ALA A 186 -7.39 -18.94 15.27
CA ALA A 186 -7.97 -18.82 13.95
C ALA A 186 -8.08 -20.20 13.31
N ILE A 187 -9.29 -20.58 12.88
CA ILE A 187 -9.60 -21.85 12.26
C ILE A 187 -9.83 -21.61 10.78
N LEU A 188 -9.03 -22.27 9.94
CA LEU A 188 -9.12 -22.18 8.50
C LEU A 188 -9.92 -23.38 7.96
N ARG A 189 -11.13 -23.14 7.44
CA ARG A 189 -11.98 -24.18 6.83
C ARG A 189 -12.60 -23.68 5.53
N PRO A 190 -12.78 -24.55 4.51
CA PRO A 190 -13.26 -24.15 3.19
C PRO A 190 -14.74 -23.69 3.15
N ASP A 191 -15.52 -24.00 4.18
CA ASP A 191 -16.92 -23.57 4.31
C ASP A 191 -17.23 -23.25 5.78
N ILE A 192 -17.19 -21.97 6.11
CA ILE A 192 -17.45 -21.44 7.47
C ILE A 192 -18.89 -20.96 7.65
N GLY A 193 -19.73 -20.97 6.61
CA GLY A 193 -21.12 -20.48 6.66
C GLY A 193 -21.92 -20.81 5.39
N ASN A 194 -23.04 -21.52 5.56
CA ASN A 194 -23.80 -22.19 4.49
C ASN A 194 -24.39 -21.20 3.46
N ARG A 195 -23.90 -21.25 2.21
CA ARG A 195 -24.20 -20.32 1.10
C ARG A 195 -25.61 -20.43 0.47
N ALA A 196 -26.61 -21.02 1.14
CA ALA A 196 -27.79 -21.56 0.44
C ALA A 196 -29.18 -20.95 0.75
N THR A 197 -29.33 -19.90 1.57
CA THR A 197 -30.68 -19.33 1.81
C THR A 197 -30.72 -17.81 1.84
N VAL A 198 -31.69 -17.25 1.13
CA VAL A 198 -32.08 -15.82 1.02
C VAL A 198 -32.65 -15.26 2.36
N LYS A 199 -32.40 -15.94 3.48
CA LYS A 199 -32.75 -15.52 4.83
C LYS A 199 -31.49 -15.54 5.69
N ASN A 200 -31.32 -14.48 6.47
CA ASN A 200 -30.19 -14.06 7.32
C ASN A 200 -29.58 -15.07 8.32
N ASP A 201 -29.70 -16.38 8.14
CA ASP A 201 -29.24 -17.37 9.12
C ASP A 201 -27.93 -18.06 8.70
N CYS A 202 -26.84 -17.28 8.60
CA CYS A 202 -25.48 -17.79 8.38
C CYS A 202 -24.88 -18.38 9.68
N LYS A 203 -25.47 -19.45 10.23
CA LYS A 203 -24.88 -20.19 11.36
C LYS A 203 -23.72 -21.09 10.85
N PRO A 204 -22.56 -21.14 11.55
CA PRO A 204 -21.46 -22.02 11.17
C PRO A 204 -21.86 -23.49 11.26
N SER A 205 -21.19 -24.36 10.49
CA SER A 205 -21.45 -25.80 10.55
C SER A 205 -21.07 -26.38 11.93
N LEU A 206 -21.74 -27.46 12.35
CA LEU A 206 -21.46 -28.13 13.63
C LEU A 206 -19.99 -28.56 13.75
N SER A 207 -19.36 -28.95 12.65
CA SER A 207 -17.94 -29.32 12.62
C SER A 207 -17.05 -28.12 12.95
N VAL A 208 -17.27 -26.98 12.30
CA VAL A 208 -16.49 -25.74 12.55
C VAL A 208 -16.74 -25.22 13.97
N LEU A 209 -18.02 -25.18 14.39
CA LEU A 209 -18.40 -24.72 15.73
C LEU A 209 -17.82 -25.62 16.82
N GLY A 210 -17.92 -26.94 16.66
CA GLY A 210 -17.42 -27.90 17.65
C GLY A 210 -15.90 -27.91 17.76
N GLU A 211 -15.16 -27.78 16.65
CA GLU A 211 -13.71 -27.59 16.68
C GLU A 211 -13.32 -26.30 17.43
N ALA A 212 -14.04 -25.21 17.16
CA ALA A 212 -13.81 -23.92 17.80
C ALA A 212 -14.06 -23.97 19.32
N LEU A 213 -15.15 -24.63 19.73
CA LEU A 213 -15.46 -24.87 21.14
C LEU A 213 -14.43 -25.78 21.80
N PHE A 214 -13.99 -26.84 21.11
CA PHE A 214 -12.95 -27.75 21.59
C PHE A 214 -11.65 -26.99 21.93
N PHE A 215 -11.15 -26.17 21.02
CA PHE A 215 -9.93 -25.40 21.29
C PHE A 215 -10.14 -24.35 22.38
N THR A 216 -11.31 -23.74 22.45
CA THR A 216 -11.65 -22.75 23.48
C THR A 216 -11.61 -23.38 24.88
N VAL A 217 -12.25 -24.53 25.08
CA VAL A 217 -12.22 -25.25 26.37
C VAL A 217 -10.78 -25.60 26.74
N ARG A 218 -9.94 -26.01 25.79
CA ARG A 218 -8.51 -26.27 26.05
C ARG A 218 -7.75 -25.03 26.53
N VAL A 219 -7.98 -23.87 25.91
CA VAL A 219 -7.35 -22.60 26.31
C VAL A 219 -7.81 -22.20 27.72
N LEU A 220 -9.12 -22.21 27.98
CA LEU A 220 -9.69 -21.86 29.30
C LEU A 220 -9.19 -22.80 30.40
N LEU A 221 -9.16 -24.10 30.14
CA LEU A 221 -8.60 -25.09 31.04
C LEU A 221 -7.13 -24.81 31.34
N ALA A 222 -6.29 -24.60 30.30
CA ALA A 222 -4.87 -24.34 30.47
C ALA A 222 -4.61 -23.06 31.29
N ARG A 223 -5.35 -21.99 31.02
CA ARG A 223 -5.30 -20.74 31.80
C ARG A 223 -5.68 -20.95 33.26
N SER A 224 -6.67 -21.82 33.54
CA SER A 224 -7.21 -22.06 34.90
C SER A 224 -6.23 -22.66 35.93
N PHE A 225 -5.13 -23.26 35.46
CA PHE A 225 -4.10 -23.86 36.33
C PHE A 225 -2.70 -23.34 36.03
N SER A 226 -2.58 -22.31 35.18
CA SER A 226 -1.32 -21.63 34.95
C SER A 226 -0.84 -20.91 36.21
N ARG A 227 0.48 -20.82 36.38
CA ARG A 227 1.11 -20.16 37.54
C ARG A 227 1.31 -18.65 37.34
N TYR A 228 1.00 -18.14 36.16
CA TYR A 228 1.03 -16.71 35.89
C TYR A 228 -0.22 -16.07 36.52
N ASN A 229 -0.04 -14.97 37.27
CA ASN A 229 -1.14 -14.12 37.73
C ASN A 229 -1.70 -13.36 36.52
N ILE A 230 -2.35 -14.08 35.61
CA ILE A 230 -2.99 -13.47 34.46
C ILE A 230 -4.37 -12.95 34.93
N PRO A 231 -4.78 -11.72 34.59
CA PRO A 231 -5.98 -11.09 35.16
C PRO A 231 -7.27 -11.91 34.99
N LEU A 232 -8.24 -11.67 35.89
CA LEU A 232 -9.59 -12.28 35.93
C LEU A 232 -10.41 -12.09 34.62
N SER A 233 -9.98 -11.22 33.70
CA SER A 233 -10.62 -10.91 32.41
C SER A 233 -10.52 -12.03 31.36
N LEU A 234 -9.86 -13.16 31.67
CA LEU A 234 -9.56 -14.24 30.71
C LEU A 234 -10.55 -15.39 30.63
N ASN A 235 -11.72 -15.28 31.26
CA ASN A 235 -12.82 -16.26 31.11
C ASN A 235 -13.46 -16.21 29.71
N SER A 236 -12.95 -15.37 28.81
CA SER A 236 -13.36 -15.34 27.42
C SER A 236 -12.20 -15.63 26.46
N VAL A 237 -12.55 -16.23 25.33
CA VAL A 237 -11.63 -16.52 24.22
C VAL A 237 -12.32 -16.13 22.93
N PHE A 238 -11.60 -15.40 22.08
CA PHE A 238 -12.00 -15.12 20.71
C PHE A 238 -11.40 -16.17 19.77
N VAL A 239 -12.24 -16.72 18.89
CA VAL A 239 -11.85 -17.64 17.83
C VAL A 239 -12.30 -17.05 16.50
N LEU A 240 -11.36 -16.86 15.60
CA LEU A 240 -11.57 -16.41 14.24
C LEU A 240 -11.95 -17.62 13.38
N LEU A 241 -13.04 -17.50 12.64
CA LEU A 241 -13.47 -18.47 11.64
C LEU A 241 -13.13 -17.89 10.28
N VAL A 242 -12.22 -18.51 9.53
CA VAL A 242 -11.68 -17.93 8.29
C VAL A 242 -11.75 -18.96 7.18
N ASP A 243 -12.14 -18.51 5.98
CA ASP A 243 -11.98 -19.25 4.73
C ASP A 243 -11.13 -18.44 3.74
N SER A 244 -11.03 -18.89 2.49
CA SER A 244 -10.25 -18.23 1.44
C SER A 244 -10.75 -16.83 1.01
N GLN A 245 -11.93 -16.40 1.44
CA GLN A 245 -12.64 -15.18 1.01
C GLN A 245 -13.31 -14.41 2.17
N TYR A 246 -13.79 -15.12 3.19
CA TYR A 246 -14.61 -14.61 4.27
C TYR A 246 -14.00 -14.93 5.63
N GLY A 247 -14.51 -14.24 6.65
CA GLY A 247 -14.35 -14.68 8.01
C GLY A 247 -15.34 -14.03 8.96
N GLY A 248 -15.33 -14.56 10.18
CA GLY A 248 -16.15 -14.12 11.28
C GLY A 248 -15.47 -14.44 12.61
N VAL A 249 -16.14 -14.09 13.69
CA VAL A 249 -15.61 -14.16 15.05
C VAL A 249 -16.61 -14.89 15.94
N MET A 250 -16.12 -15.88 16.66
CA MET A 250 -16.83 -16.48 17.78
C MET A 250 -16.16 -16.03 19.08
N LYS A 251 -16.94 -15.50 20.02
CA LYS A 251 -16.50 -15.27 21.39
C LYS A 251 -17.21 -16.27 22.29
N VAL A 252 -16.44 -16.96 23.12
CA VAL A 252 -16.97 -17.86 24.15
C VAL A 252 -16.52 -17.33 25.49
N GLU A 253 -17.47 -17.11 26.39
CA GLU A 253 -17.22 -16.60 27.73
C GLU A 253 -17.88 -17.50 28.77
N GLY A 254 -17.15 -17.92 29.81
CA GLY A 254 -17.72 -18.78 30.83
C GLY A 254 -16.77 -19.03 32.00
N ASP A 255 -17.34 -19.26 33.17
CA ASP A 255 -16.58 -19.59 34.35
C ASP A 255 -16.19 -21.07 34.35
N ILE A 256 -14.93 -21.35 34.03
CA ILE A 256 -14.37 -22.70 33.97
C ILE A 256 -14.33 -23.39 35.35
N THR A 257 -14.51 -22.66 36.46
CA THR A 257 -14.58 -23.26 37.79
C THR A 257 -15.86 -24.08 38.01
N LYS A 258 -16.90 -23.83 37.19
CA LYS A 258 -18.16 -24.57 37.18
C LYS A 258 -18.13 -25.84 36.32
N LEU A 259 -17.03 -26.13 35.63
CA LEU A 259 -16.86 -27.37 34.89
C LEU A 259 -16.73 -28.53 35.88
N GLU A 260 -17.72 -29.42 35.89
CA GLU A 260 -17.61 -30.68 36.61
C GLU A 260 -16.53 -31.53 35.95
N MET A 261 -15.60 -32.06 36.75
CA MET A 261 -14.44 -32.77 36.23
C MET A 261 -14.54 -34.25 36.56
N ASP A 262 -15.28 -34.99 35.73
CA ASP A 262 -15.13 -36.45 35.68
C ASP A 262 -14.04 -36.83 34.67
N VAL A 263 -12.99 -37.44 35.18
CA VAL A 263 -11.84 -37.90 34.39
C VAL A 263 -12.21 -39.09 33.48
N ASN A 264 -13.36 -39.74 33.73
CA ASN A 264 -13.89 -40.84 32.91
C ASN A 264 -14.84 -40.35 31.80
N ASP A 265 -15.42 -39.16 31.91
CA ASP A 265 -16.31 -38.57 30.92
C ASP A 265 -15.95 -37.11 30.60
N VAL A 266 -14.74 -36.91 30.06
CA VAL A 266 -14.22 -35.57 29.78
C VAL A 266 -15.01 -34.83 28.69
N TYR A 267 -15.66 -35.56 27.77
CA TYR A 267 -16.40 -34.95 26.66
C TYR A 267 -17.85 -34.62 27.05
N GLY A 268 -18.51 -35.49 27.83
CA GLY A 268 -19.83 -35.20 28.39
C GLY A 268 -19.78 -34.01 29.34
N CYS A 269 -18.82 -33.98 30.27
CA CYS A 269 -18.61 -32.84 31.17
C CYS A 269 -18.35 -31.52 30.42
N ALA A 270 -17.50 -31.55 29.39
CA ALA A 270 -17.22 -30.36 28.58
C ALA A 270 -18.46 -29.89 27.81
N ALA A 271 -19.22 -30.82 27.22
CA ALA A 271 -20.46 -30.51 26.52
C ALA A 271 -21.52 -29.91 27.45
N GLU A 272 -21.68 -30.46 28.66
CA GLU A 272 -22.61 -29.93 29.66
C GLU A 272 -22.22 -28.53 30.14
N TRP A 273 -20.92 -28.28 30.34
CA TRP A 273 -20.44 -26.94 30.67
C TRP A 273 -20.71 -25.94 29.54
N ILE A 274 -20.49 -26.32 28.28
CA ILE A 274 -20.82 -25.47 27.12
C ILE A 274 -22.30 -25.11 27.11
N LYS A 275 -23.18 -26.09 27.35
CA LYS A 275 -24.65 -25.89 27.33
C LYS A 275 -25.14 -24.98 28.44
N ASN A 276 -24.63 -25.18 29.67
CA ASN A 276 -25.22 -24.60 30.86
C ASN A 276 -24.44 -23.40 31.43
N ASN A 277 -23.17 -23.24 31.05
CA ASN A 277 -22.24 -22.31 31.71
C ASN A 277 -21.42 -21.44 30.75
N ALA A 278 -21.55 -21.64 29.43
CA ALA A 278 -20.88 -20.81 28.43
C ALA A 278 -21.85 -19.87 27.71
N LEU A 279 -21.48 -18.61 27.59
CA LEU A 279 -22.10 -17.63 26.70
C LEU A 279 -21.34 -17.64 25.38
N ILE A 280 -22.04 -17.94 24.29
CA ILE A 280 -21.47 -18.03 22.94
C ILE A 280 -22.08 -16.92 22.10
N THR A 281 -21.24 -16.05 21.56
CA THR A 281 -21.65 -15.02 20.59
C THR A 281 -20.89 -15.21 19.29
N ILE A 282 -21.58 -15.02 18.16
CA ILE A 282 -21.04 -15.30 16.82
C ILE A 282 -21.36 -14.11 15.91
N SER A 283 -20.34 -13.56 15.26
CA SER A 283 -20.52 -12.48 14.30
C SER A 283 -21.03 -13.01 12.96
N PRO A 284 -21.68 -12.17 12.14
CA PRO A 284 -21.94 -12.52 10.75
C PRO A 284 -20.63 -12.81 10.01
N VAL A 285 -20.68 -13.76 9.08
CA VAL A 285 -19.53 -14.09 8.22
C VAL A 285 -19.50 -13.11 7.06
N ASP A 286 -18.48 -12.25 7.06
CA ASP A 286 -18.30 -11.18 6.10
C ASP A 286 -17.00 -11.32 5.34
N ARG A 287 -16.88 -10.56 4.26
CA ARG A 287 -15.70 -10.60 3.41
C ARG A 287 -14.47 -10.07 4.15
N ILE A 288 -13.35 -10.78 4.04
CA ILE A 288 -12.04 -10.36 4.57
C ILE A 288 -11.05 -10.18 3.41
N TRP A 289 -11.16 -11.06 2.40
CA TRP A 289 -10.26 -11.06 1.27
C TRP A 289 -10.96 -10.53 0.01
N THR A 290 -10.28 -9.61 -0.67
CA THR A 290 -10.67 -9.16 -2.02
C THR A 290 -10.62 -10.32 -3.01
N LYS A 291 -11.12 -10.11 -4.25
CA LYS A 291 -11.13 -11.17 -5.28
C LYS A 291 -9.72 -11.65 -5.65
N PHE A 292 -8.71 -10.87 -5.28
CA PHE A 292 -7.29 -11.12 -5.52
C PHE A 292 -6.57 -11.74 -4.32
N GLY A 293 -7.26 -11.94 -3.18
CA GLY A 293 -6.68 -12.50 -1.96
C GLY A 293 -6.03 -11.47 -1.02
N ASN A 294 -6.09 -10.16 -1.33
CA ASN A 294 -5.62 -9.11 -0.42
C ASN A 294 -6.64 -8.89 0.70
N ALA A 295 -6.17 -8.72 1.94
CA ALA A 295 -7.02 -8.24 3.02
C ALA A 295 -7.47 -6.80 2.75
N ASN A 296 -8.77 -6.54 2.77
CA ASN A 296 -9.28 -5.17 2.81
C ASN A 296 -9.57 -4.81 4.27
N TRP A 297 -8.71 -4.00 4.88
CA TRP A 297 -8.76 -3.73 6.32
C TRP A 297 -10.02 -2.97 6.78
N GLY A 298 -10.71 -2.28 5.86
CA GLY A 298 -11.97 -1.58 6.12
C GLY A 298 -13.23 -2.40 5.81
N ASP A 299 -13.11 -3.64 5.29
CA ASP A 299 -14.29 -4.51 5.16
C ASP A 299 -14.80 -4.93 6.55
N ILE A 300 -16.12 -5.05 6.71
CA ILE A 300 -16.76 -5.40 8.00
C ILE A 300 -16.18 -6.69 8.59
N GLY A 301 -15.92 -7.71 7.76
CA GLY A 301 -15.33 -8.97 8.22
C GLY A 301 -13.90 -8.77 8.74
N ALA A 302 -13.09 -7.96 8.06
CA ALA A 302 -11.73 -7.66 8.51
C ALA A 302 -11.75 -6.84 9.80
N LEU A 303 -12.64 -5.86 9.91
CA LEU A 303 -12.83 -5.05 11.13
C LEU A 303 -13.24 -5.90 12.32
N GLN A 304 -14.17 -6.86 12.16
CA GLN A 304 -14.55 -7.78 13.22
C GLN A 304 -13.35 -8.60 13.72
N VAL A 305 -12.54 -9.13 12.80
CA VAL A 305 -11.35 -9.90 13.14
C VAL A 305 -10.30 -9.05 13.85
N LEU A 306 -10.03 -7.83 13.36
CA LEU A 306 -9.11 -6.89 13.98
C LEU A 306 -9.60 -6.46 15.36
N PHE A 307 -10.89 -6.20 15.52
CA PHE A 307 -11.46 -5.77 16.80
C PHE A 307 -11.44 -6.89 17.84
N ALA A 308 -11.69 -8.13 17.42
CA ALA A 308 -11.46 -9.31 18.26
C ALA A 308 -10.00 -9.45 18.68
N THR A 309 -9.06 -9.17 17.77
CA THR A 309 -7.63 -9.18 18.05
C THR A 309 -7.27 -8.08 19.07
N PHE A 310 -7.78 -6.86 18.86
CA PHE A 310 -7.61 -5.74 19.79
C PHE A 310 -8.10 -6.08 21.19
N HIS A 311 -9.34 -6.57 21.34
CA HIS A 311 -9.87 -7.00 22.63
C HIS A 311 -9.07 -8.12 23.27
N SER A 312 -8.55 -9.06 22.47
CA SER A 312 -7.68 -10.13 22.96
C SER A 312 -6.36 -9.57 23.52
N ILE A 313 -5.76 -8.56 22.88
CA ILE A 313 -4.58 -7.85 23.39
C ILE A 313 -4.93 -7.11 24.68
N THR A 314 -6.03 -6.35 24.70
CA THR A 314 -6.48 -5.58 25.88
C THR A 314 -6.74 -6.47 27.10
N GLN A 315 -7.31 -7.66 26.89
CA GLN A 315 -7.52 -8.63 27.97
C GLN A 315 -6.22 -9.04 28.67
N TYR A 316 -5.10 -9.03 27.94
CA TYR A 316 -3.79 -9.47 28.43
C TYR A 316 -2.88 -8.32 28.86
N ALA A 317 -2.69 -7.32 27.99
CA ALA A 317 -1.80 -6.19 28.20
C ALA A 317 -2.41 -5.07 29.04
N GLY A 318 -3.73 -5.11 29.29
CA GLY A 318 -4.46 -4.03 29.96
C GLY A 318 -4.86 -2.93 28.98
N MET A 319 -5.30 -1.79 29.52
CA MET A 319 -5.76 -0.65 28.71
C MET A 319 -4.64 -0.13 27.79
N SER A 320 -4.99 0.15 26.54
CA SER A 320 -4.09 0.74 25.56
C SER A 320 -3.67 2.16 25.96
N THR A 321 -2.50 2.60 25.49
CA THR A 321 -2.02 3.98 25.73
C THR A 321 -2.86 5.00 24.96
N ASN A 322 -3.32 4.62 23.77
CA ASN A 322 -4.28 5.37 22.98
C ASN A 322 -5.62 4.63 23.00
N SER A 323 -6.73 5.27 23.37
CA SER A 323 -8.05 4.63 23.25
C SER A 323 -8.55 4.65 21.80
N VAL A 324 -9.55 3.82 21.49
CA VAL A 324 -10.22 3.84 20.18
C VAL A 324 -10.85 5.21 19.95
N GLU A 325 -11.42 5.79 21.00
CA GLU A 325 -12.02 7.12 20.99
C GLU A 325 -10.98 8.22 20.72
N ASP A 326 -9.79 8.13 21.31
CA ASP A 326 -8.72 9.11 21.10
C ASP A 326 -8.21 9.10 19.66
N LEU A 327 -7.98 7.90 19.09
CA LEU A 327 -7.54 7.78 17.70
C LEU A 327 -8.64 8.18 16.71
N ALA A 328 -9.89 7.83 16.98
CA ALA A 328 -11.03 8.27 16.18
C ALA A 328 -11.25 9.79 16.29
N ALA A 329 -10.98 10.39 17.46
CA ALA A 329 -11.05 11.84 17.67
C ALA A 329 -9.88 12.58 17.02
N ASP A 330 -8.66 12.03 17.02
CA ASP A 330 -7.52 12.55 16.27
C ASP A 330 -7.80 12.50 14.77
N HIS A 331 -8.33 11.38 14.28
CA HIS A 331 -8.77 11.26 12.90
C HIS A 331 -9.89 12.26 12.57
N SER A 332 -10.91 12.39 13.43
CA SER A 332 -11.98 13.38 13.27
C SER A 332 -11.44 14.81 13.33
N SER A 333 -10.40 15.06 14.13
CA SER A 333 -9.72 16.35 14.25
C SER A 333 -8.85 16.66 13.03
N ARG A 334 -8.23 15.64 12.41
CA ARG A 334 -7.54 15.73 11.11
C ARG A 334 -8.54 15.95 9.98
N LEU A 335 -9.66 15.24 9.98
CA LEU A 335 -10.75 15.45 9.03
C LEU A 335 -11.43 16.80 9.24
N GLN A 336 -11.63 17.24 10.48
CA GLN A 336 -12.12 18.58 10.80
C GLN A 336 -11.09 19.63 10.44
N ALA A 337 -9.79 19.42 10.65
CA ALA A 337 -8.76 20.32 10.15
C ALA A 337 -8.81 20.40 8.62
N ARG A 338 -8.92 19.28 7.90
CA ARG A 338 -9.11 19.24 6.44
C ARG A 338 -10.46 19.83 6.00
N ARG A 339 -11.54 19.64 6.77
CA ARG A 339 -12.88 20.19 6.49
C ARG A 339 -12.98 21.65 6.86
N ILE A 340 -12.24 22.13 7.85
CA ILE A 340 -12.09 23.54 8.23
C ILE A 340 -11.18 24.20 7.21
N GLU A 341 -10.11 23.55 6.73
CA GLU A 341 -9.32 23.99 5.57
C GLU A 341 -10.21 24.09 4.30
N ARG A 342 -11.13 23.15 4.08
CA ARG A 342 -12.11 23.17 2.99
C ARG A 342 -13.31 24.10 3.24
N GLN A 343 -13.80 24.28 4.46
CA GLN A 343 -14.94 25.16 4.81
C GLN A 343 -14.50 26.61 5.01
N LEU A 344 -13.24 26.88 5.38
CA LEU A 344 -12.63 28.20 5.20
C LEU A 344 -12.50 28.54 3.72
N TRP A 345 -12.47 27.54 2.83
CA TRP A 345 -12.55 27.73 1.39
C TRP A 345 -14.00 28.00 0.95
N ASP A 346 -14.98 27.22 1.43
CA ASP A 346 -16.38 27.35 1.01
C ASP A 346 -17.15 28.50 1.69
N SER A 347 -16.85 28.83 2.95
CA SER A 347 -17.49 29.97 3.67
C SER A 347 -16.97 31.33 3.21
N ARG A 348 -15.94 31.35 2.35
CA ARG A 348 -15.51 32.54 1.59
C ARG A 348 -16.33 32.78 0.32
N SER A 349 -17.27 31.89 -0.04
CA SER A 349 -18.04 32.00 -1.29
C SER A 349 -19.46 32.58 -1.13
N ASN A 350 -19.95 32.84 0.09
CA ASN A 350 -21.29 33.44 0.29
C ASN A 350 -21.28 34.62 1.27
N GLY A 351 -21.19 35.83 0.70
CA GLY A 351 -21.56 37.10 1.31
C GLY A 351 -20.42 37.92 1.90
N ASN A 352 -20.00 38.95 1.16
CA ASN A 352 -19.22 40.12 1.60
C ASN A 352 -17.99 39.83 2.48
N GLY A 353 -16.84 39.75 1.81
CA GLY A 353 -15.53 39.78 2.45
C GLY A 353 -14.44 39.97 1.41
N SER A 354 -14.35 41.17 0.86
CA SER A 354 -13.21 41.63 0.09
C SER A 354 -11.90 41.35 0.84
N PHE A 355 -11.04 40.57 0.18
CA PHE A 355 -9.57 40.67 0.20
C PHE A 355 -8.72 40.10 1.34
N ARG A 356 -7.64 39.44 0.84
CA ARG A 356 -6.30 39.18 1.40
C ARG A 356 -6.17 38.12 2.49
N LEU A 357 -5.77 36.92 2.05
CA LEU A 357 -4.51 36.33 2.52
C LEU A 357 -3.43 36.88 1.57
N GLU A 358 -2.90 38.09 1.75
CA GLU A 358 -1.74 38.32 2.60
C GLU A 358 -1.08 37.02 3.06
N GLN A 359 -0.39 36.41 2.10
CA GLN A 359 1.05 36.22 2.24
C GLN A 359 1.60 37.16 3.32
N HIS A 360 1.89 36.63 4.51
CA HIS A 360 3.11 37.06 5.17
C HIS A 360 4.28 36.38 4.47
N SER A 361 4.70 36.95 3.35
CA SER A 361 5.87 37.81 3.48
C SER A 361 5.33 39.20 3.28
N ALA A 362 5.50 40.08 4.27
CA ALA A 362 5.01 41.46 4.25
C ALA A 362 4.73 42.02 2.84
N SER A 363 3.45 42.34 2.60
CA SER A 363 2.90 43.30 1.62
C SER A 363 3.42 43.24 0.17
N HIS A 364 2.55 42.93 -0.79
CA HIS A 364 1.93 43.93 -1.68
C HIS A 364 0.73 43.30 -2.43
N GLU A 365 -0.39 43.99 -2.34
CA GLU A 365 -1.63 43.96 -3.14
C GLU A 365 -1.59 43.23 -4.50
N ILE A 366 -2.59 42.38 -4.83
CA ILE A 366 -3.35 42.39 -6.11
C ILE A 366 -4.55 41.42 -6.06
N VAL A 367 -5.57 41.82 -6.82
CA VAL A 367 -6.93 41.32 -7.03
C VAL A 367 -6.96 40.13 -7.99
N GLU A 368 -7.70 39.07 -7.64
CA GLU A 368 -8.11 38.01 -8.59
C GLU A 368 -9.08 38.62 -9.62
N VAL A 369 -8.64 38.68 -10.88
CA VAL A 369 -9.49 38.99 -12.04
C VAL A 369 -9.70 37.69 -12.80
N HIS A 370 -10.97 37.40 -13.06
CA HIS A 370 -11.49 36.30 -13.88
C HIS A 370 -10.72 36.15 -15.20
N GLU A 371 -10.20 34.95 -15.47
CA GLU A 371 -9.63 34.57 -16.76
C GLU A 371 -10.75 34.33 -17.78
N GLU A 372 -11.29 35.41 -18.34
CA GLU A 372 -11.76 35.36 -19.72
C GLU A 372 -10.52 35.40 -20.63
N SER A 373 -10.39 34.38 -21.48
CA SER A 373 -9.35 34.25 -22.49
C SER A 373 -9.43 35.39 -23.51
N VAL A 374 -8.90 36.56 -23.17
CA VAL A 374 -8.53 37.58 -24.15
C VAL A 374 -7.13 37.24 -24.61
N ARG A 375 -7.00 36.94 -25.91
CA ARG A 375 -5.70 36.92 -26.61
C ARG A 375 -5.10 38.32 -26.56
N LEU A 376 -4.51 38.69 -25.42
CA LEU A 376 -3.59 39.81 -25.33
C LEU A 376 -2.28 39.29 -25.91
N VAL A 377 -2.00 39.72 -27.14
CA VAL A 377 -0.68 39.63 -27.74
C VAL A 377 0.29 40.28 -26.76
N SER A 378 1.03 39.46 -26.02
CA SER A 378 2.20 39.89 -25.27
C SER A 378 3.21 40.40 -26.29
N GLU A 379 3.22 41.72 -26.50
CA GLU A 379 4.33 42.41 -27.14
C GLU A 379 5.55 42.23 -26.22
N THR A 380 6.34 41.19 -26.50
CA THR A 380 7.71 40.85 -26.04
C THR A 380 7.93 39.44 -25.47
N SER A 381 7.18 38.42 -25.90
CA SER A 381 7.76 37.06 -25.93
C SER A 381 8.85 37.01 -27.01
N MET A 382 10.10 37.27 -26.61
CA MET A 382 11.25 37.27 -27.53
C MET A 382 11.50 35.86 -28.07
N ASN A 383 11.12 35.63 -29.32
CA ASN A 383 11.49 34.43 -30.07
C ASN A 383 12.88 34.62 -30.69
N LEU A 384 13.84 33.75 -30.34
CA LEU A 384 15.11 33.70 -31.07
C LEU A 384 14.83 33.35 -32.53
N GLU A 385 15.30 34.19 -33.45
CA GLU A 385 15.09 33.97 -34.87
C GLU A 385 16.08 32.93 -35.41
N VAL A 386 15.61 32.16 -36.40
CA VAL A 386 16.45 31.26 -37.19
C VAL A 386 17.63 32.03 -37.77
N GLY A 387 18.83 31.49 -37.61
CA GLY A 387 20.10 32.10 -38.01
C GLY A 387 20.84 32.84 -36.88
N SER A 388 20.18 33.13 -35.75
CA SER A 388 20.81 33.77 -34.59
C SER A 388 21.91 32.90 -33.98
N VAL A 389 23.04 33.50 -33.59
CA VAL A 389 24.13 32.80 -32.89
C VAL A 389 24.17 33.21 -31.42
N LEU A 390 24.04 32.23 -30.53
CA LEU A 390 24.12 32.36 -29.09
C LEU A 390 25.48 31.91 -28.58
N LEU A 391 26.08 32.70 -27.71
CA LEU A 391 27.24 32.30 -26.92
C LEU A 391 26.77 31.83 -25.54
N ILE A 392 27.12 30.61 -25.17
CA ILE A 392 26.78 30.01 -23.88
C ILE A 392 28.07 29.90 -23.06
N GLU A 393 28.04 30.48 -21.86
CA GLU A 393 29.09 30.33 -20.85
C GLU A 393 28.71 29.19 -19.90
N ASP A 394 29.51 28.13 -19.89
CA ASP A 394 29.40 27.00 -18.95
C ASP A 394 30.72 26.81 -18.21
N SER A 395 30.71 27.19 -16.94
CA SER A 395 31.68 26.93 -15.85
C SER A 395 33.16 27.30 -16.10
N ASN A 396 33.72 27.11 -17.29
CA ASN A 396 35.08 27.49 -17.74
C ASN A 396 35.23 27.66 -19.28
N TRP A 397 34.19 27.47 -20.09
CA TRP A 397 34.28 27.51 -21.56
C TRP A 397 33.10 28.27 -22.20
N GLU A 398 33.37 28.90 -23.34
CA GLU A 398 32.35 29.55 -24.18
C GLU A 398 32.11 28.70 -25.43
N LYS A 399 30.84 28.38 -25.71
CA LYS A 399 30.44 27.65 -26.91
C LYS A 399 29.36 28.41 -27.67
N GLY A 400 29.56 28.53 -28.98
CA GLY A 400 28.58 29.14 -29.89
C GLY A 400 27.57 28.12 -30.39
N TYR A 401 26.29 28.48 -30.43
CA TYR A 401 25.21 27.70 -31.01
C TYR A 401 24.40 28.57 -31.97
N GLN A 402 24.17 28.10 -33.19
CA GLN A 402 23.31 28.74 -34.17
C GLN A 402 21.90 28.14 -34.12
N ILE A 403 20.87 28.97 -34.07
CA ILE A 403 19.46 28.55 -34.09
C ILE A 403 19.07 28.18 -35.52
N ASN A 404 18.57 26.95 -35.69
CA ASN A 404 18.14 26.43 -36.98
C ASN A 404 16.62 26.46 -37.13
N GLU A 405 15.90 26.10 -36.06
CA GLU A 405 14.43 26.03 -36.07
C GLU A 405 13.86 26.44 -34.70
N VAL A 406 12.62 26.94 -34.70
CA VAL A 406 11.86 27.33 -33.51
C VAL A 406 10.62 26.43 -33.44
N LEU A 407 10.42 25.77 -32.30
CA LEU A 407 9.31 24.86 -32.05
C LEU A 407 8.58 25.25 -30.75
N THR A 408 7.29 24.96 -30.68
CA THR A 408 6.44 25.27 -29.52
C THR A 408 5.49 24.11 -29.28
N ASP A 409 5.42 23.61 -28.04
CA ASP A 409 4.46 22.55 -27.64
C ASP A 409 3.13 23.10 -27.10
N GLY A 410 2.98 24.42 -27.06
CA GLY A 410 1.81 25.13 -26.51
C GLY A 410 2.04 25.70 -25.12
N GLU A 411 2.98 25.16 -24.35
CA GLU A 411 3.37 25.66 -23.01
C GLU A 411 4.80 26.24 -22.98
N ILE A 412 5.72 25.68 -23.78
CA ILE A 412 7.14 26.05 -23.81
C ILE A 412 7.63 26.18 -25.26
N THR A 413 8.40 27.23 -25.53
CA THR A 413 9.16 27.38 -26.78
C THR A 413 10.54 26.75 -26.61
N TYR A 414 10.92 25.88 -27.54
CA TYR A 414 12.24 25.26 -27.61
C TYR A 414 12.81 25.37 -29.02
N TYR A 415 14.12 25.27 -29.11
CA TYR A 415 14.86 25.57 -30.34
C TYR A 415 15.67 24.37 -30.78
N ILE A 416 15.78 24.17 -32.08
CA ILE A 416 16.79 23.27 -32.65
C ILE A 416 17.98 24.14 -33.01
N ALA A 417 19.15 23.77 -32.50
CA ALA A 417 20.38 24.53 -32.69
C ALA A 417 21.56 23.61 -33.07
N SER A 418 22.50 24.13 -33.85
CA SER A 418 23.77 23.47 -34.14
C SER A 418 24.94 24.19 -33.45
N PRO A 419 25.93 23.47 -32.89
CA PRO A 419 27.19 24.08 -32.49
C PRO A 419 27.85 24.78 -33.68
N VAL A 420 28.40 25.97 -33.47
CA VAL A 420 29.12 26.71 -34.54
C VAL A 420 30.34 25.92 -35.04
N GLU A 421 30.97 25.13 -34.16
CA GLU A 421 32.11 24.28 -34.48
C GLU A 421 31.72 23.02 -35.28
N ASP A 422 30.46 22.59 -35.19
CA ASP A 422 29.94 21.38 -35.84
C ASP A 422 28.50 21.61 -36.35
N PRO A 423 28.34 22.32 -37.49
CA PRO A 423 27.03 22.70 -38.00
C PRO A 423 26.11 21.50 -38.34
N GLY A 424 26.70 20.32 -38.56
CA GLY A 424 25.97 19.10 -38.90
C GLY A 424 25.26 18.43 -37.72
N LYS A 425 25.51 18.87 -36.48
CA LYS A 425 24.94 18.27 -35.27
C LYS A 425 23.77 19.08 -34.74
N ALA A 426 22.55 18.58 -34.93
CA ALA A 426 21.35 19.18 -34.34
C ALA A 426 21.20 18.83 -32.84
N LEU A 427 20.87 19.84 -32.03
CA LEU A 427 20.65 19.74 -30.60
C LEU A 427 19.36 20.47 -30.20
N PHE A 428 18.71 20.02 -29.13
CA PHE A 428 17.59 20.73 -28.51
C PHE A 428 18.11 21.75 -27.51
N LEU A 429 17.57 22.96 -27.60
CA LEU A 429 17.97 24.11 -26.80
C LEU A 429 16.74 24.71 -26.12
N TYR A 430 16.76 24.70 -24.79
CA TYR A 430 15.73 25.27 -23.93
C TYR A 430 16.23 26.58 -23.34
N VAL A 431 15.49 27.67 -23.58
CA VAL A 431 15.80 28.99 -23.05
C VAL A 431 14.84 29.27 -21.90
N SER A 432 15.39 29.58 -20.73
CA SER A 432 14.63 30.01 -19.56
C SER A 432 14.23 31.48 -19.69
N SER A 433 13.30 31.98 -18.85
CA SER A 433 13.11 33.43 -18.69
C SER A 433 14.31 34.09 -18.01
N HIS A 434 14.60 35.35 -18.35
CA HIS A 434 15.71 36.09 -17.74
C HIS A 434 15.40 36.37 -16.25
N PRO A 435 16.37 36.28 -15.32
CA PRO A 435 16.11 36.50 -13.90
C PRO A 435 15.52 37.87 -13.55
N SER A 436 15.71 38.89 -14.38
CA SER A 436 15.11 40.22 -14.19
C SER A 436 13.69 40.36 -14.77
N GLN A 437 13.18 39.35 -15.47
CA GLN A 437 11.81 39.30 -16.03
C GLN A 437 10.87 38.46 -15.14
N LEU A 438 11.36 37.93 -14.01
CA LEU A 438 10.60 37.07 -13.10
C LEU A 438 9.50 37.80 -12.30
N GLU A 439 9.30 39.11 -12.51
CA GLU A 439 8.21 39.89 -11.91
C GLU A 439 7.40 40.58 -13.02
N PRO A 440 6.04 40.48 -13.06
CA PRO A 440 5.12 39.62 -12.31
C PRO A 440 4.44 38.54 -13.20
N ALA A 441 5.02 38.18 -14.35
CA ALA A 441 4.43 37.19 -15.25
C ALA A 441 4.65 35.76 -14.70
N TRP A 442 3.57 35.14 -14.21
CA TRP A 442 3.58 33.76 -13.70
C TRP A 442 4.11 32.74 -14.72
N GLU A 443 3.87 32.99 -16.02
CA GLU A 443 4.37 32.17 -17.14
C GLU A 443 5.91 32.14 -17.18
N ASP A 444 6.56 33.29 -16.98
CA ASP A 444 8.02 33.39 -16.97
C ASP A 444 8.65 32.65 -15.79
N MET A 445 7.95 32.62 -14.66
CA MET A 445 8.37 31.87 -13.49
C MET A 445 8.25 30.35 -13.72
N LYS A 446 7.17 29.88 -14.36
CA LYS A 446 6.97 28.46 -14.72
C LYS A 446 8.08 27.95 -15.64
N LEU A 447 8.37 28.68 -16.72
CA LEU A 447 9.43 28.33 -17.67
C LEU A 447 10.81 28.28 -17.00
N TRP A 448 11.10 29.26 -16.14
CA TRP A 448 12.35 29.29 -15.38
C TRP A 448 12.52 28.06 -14.49
N TYR A 449 11.48 27.71 -13.72
CA TYR A 449 11.50 26.54 -12.85
C TYR A 449 11.70 25.24 -13.65
N GLN A 450 10.99 25.06 -14.76
CA GLN A 450 11.09 23.84 -15.58
C GLN A 450 12.50 23.66 -16.16
N VAL A 451 13.09 24.69 -16.76
CA VAL A 451 14.44 24.59 -17.37
C VAL A 451 15.51 24.36 -16.30
N GLN A 452 15.43 25.05 -15.15
CA GLN A 452 16.36 24.83 -14.05
C GLN A 452 16.22 23.42 -13.45
N ARG A 453 14.98 22.96 -13.27
CA ARG A 453 14.69 21.64 -12.72
C ARG A 453 15.19 20.54 -13.65
N GLN A 454 14.90 20.65 -14.94
CA GLN A 454 15.41 19.73 -15.96
C GLN A 454 16.95 19.72 -15.98
N THR A 455 17.60 20.89 -15.86
CA THR A 455 19.06 20.99 -15.76
C THR A 455 19.59 20.24 -14.52
N LYS A 456 18.95 20.39 -13.36
CA LYS A 456 19.33 19.67 -12.11
C LYS A 456 19.21 18.16 -12.32
N ILE A 457 18.09 17.69 -12.85
CA ILE A 457 17.81 16.26 -13.05
C ILE A 457 18.81 15.63 -14.03
N LEU A 458 19.06 16.26 -15.18
CA LEU A 458 20.02 15.74 -16.15
C LEU A 458 21.46 15.76 -15.64
N LYS A 459 21.84 16.73 -14.79
CA LYS A 459 23.14 16.72 -14.09
C LYS A 459 23.25 15.53 -13.15
N ILE A 460 22.21 15.23 -12.37
CA ILE A 460 22.18 14.08 -11.47
C ILE A 460 22.25 12.76 -12.24
N MET A 461 21.49 12.63 -13.33
CA MET A 461 21.55 11.46 -14.22
C MET A 461 22.98 11.25 -14.75
N LYS A 462 23.63 12.33 -15.22
CA LYS A 462 25.03 12.30 -15.68
C LYS A 462 26.01 11.92 -14.56
N GLN A 463 25.83 12.45 -13.35
CA GLN A 463 26.68 12.15 -12.19
C GLN A 463 26.55 10.70 -11.72
N ASN A 464 25.34 10.15 -11.76
CA ASN A 464 25.06 8.75 -11.44
C ASN A 464 25.44 7.78 -12.56
N GLY A 465 26.00 8.27 -13.67
CA GLY A 465 26.41 7.44 -14.81
C GLY A 465 25.25 6.80 -15.56
N LEU A 466 24.04 7.38 -15.48
CA LEU A 466 22.88 6.89 -16.23
C LEU A 466 23.05 7.21 -17.71
N SER A 467 23.54 6.23 -18.47
CA SER A 467 23.64 6.32 -19.93
C SER A 467 22.62 5.37 -20.57
N SER A 468 21.55 5.93 -21.14
CA SER A 468 20.60 5.21 -21.97
C SER A 468 20.40 5.99 -23.26
N LYS A 469 20.31 5.30 -24.41
CA LYS A 469 19.97 5.96 -25.69
C LYS A 469 18.55 6.53 -25.69
N TYR A 470 17.71 6.09 -24.76
CA TYR A 470 16.32 6.51 -24.58
C TYR A 470 16.15 7.72 -23.64
N LEU A 471 17.25 8.21 -23.08
CA LEU A 471 17.29 9.41 -22.25
C LEU A 471 18.05 10.54 -22.98
N PRO A 472 17.63 11.81 -22.84
CA PRO A 472 18.35 12.94 -23.40
C PRO A 472 19.69 13.12 -22.66
N GLN A 473 20.76 13.40 -23.41
CA GLN A 473 22.06 13.68 -22.82
C GLN A 473 22.28 15.19 -22.70
N LEU A 474 22.82 15.60 -21.55
CA LEU A 474 23.23 16.99 -21.30
C LEU A 474 24.49 17.33 -22.12
N SER A 475 24.32 18.15 -23.16
CA SER A 475 25.42 18.65 -24.00
C SER A 475 26.08 19.88 -23.37
N ALA A 476 25.28 20.86 -22.94
CA ALA A 476 25.75 22.05 -22.23
C ALA A 476 24.64 22.60 -21.33
N SER A 477 25.02 23.27 -20.24
CA SER A 477 24.10 24.07 -19.43
C SER A 477 24.83 25.32 -18.95
N GLY A 478 24.23 26.49 -19.11
CA GLY A 478 24.96 27.71 -18.80
C GLY A 478 24.09 28.95 -18.80
N ARG A 479 24.71 30.08 -19.08
CA ARG A 479 24.01 31.36 -19.28
C ARG A 479 24.36 31.95 -20.65
N ILE A 480 23.40 32.64 -21.26
CA ILE A 480 23.62 33.36 -22.50
C ILE A 480 24.54 34.56 -22.24
N VAL A 481 25.52 34.75 -23.13
CA VAL A 481 26.43 35.90 -23.15
C VAL A 481 26.30 36.60 -24.49
N HIS A 482 26.31 37.93 -24.49
CA HIS A 482 26.26 38.72 -25.71
C HIS A 482 27.67 38.86 -26.32
N PRO A 483 27.80 38.96 -27.66
CA PRO A 483 29.08 39.31 -28.27
C PRO A 483 29.51 40.71 -27.79
N GLY A 484 30.71 40.82 -27.22
CA GLY A 484 31.28 42.09 -26.71
C GLY A 484 31.86 42.01 -25.29
N GLN A 485 32.39 43.13 -24.76
CA GLN A 485 32.86 43.22 -23.37
C GLN A 485 31.67 43.20 -22.40
N CYS A 486 31.36 42.03 -21.85
CA CYS A 486 30.32 41.87 -20.85
C CYS A 486 30.83 42.20 -19.44
N ARG A 487 30.18 43.15 -18.74
CA ARG A 487 30.52 43.52 -17.35
C ARG A 487 30.26 42.41 -16.32
N ARG A 488 29.46 41.40 -16.69
CA ARG A 488 29.14 40.24 -15.85
C ARG A 488 30.33 39.32 -15.59
N ARG A 489 31.29 39.28 -16.53
CA ARG A 489 32.56 38.55 -16.40
C ARG A 489 33.43 39.05 -15.24
N ASN A 490 33.23 40.30 -14.83
CA ASN A 490 33.95 40.96 -13.74
C ASN A 490 33.09 41.14 -12.47
N GLY A 491 31.95 40.44 -12.36
CA GLY A 491 31.06 40.52 -11.20
C GLY A 491 30.08 41.70 -11.18
N GLY A 492 29.94 42.46 -12.28
CA GLY A 492 28.93 43.52 -12.41
C GLY A 492 27.62 43.05 -13.06
N ASN A 493 26.53 43.80 -12.91
CA ASN A 493 25.32 43.55 -13.70
C ASN A 493 25.53 44.00 -15.16
N CYS A 494 24.97 43.22 -16.10
CA CYS A 494 24.97 43.54 -17.53
C CYS A 494 23.54 43.85 -17.96
N ASP A 495 23.36 44.98 -18.64
CA ASP A 495 22.04 45.48 -19.04
C ASP A 495 21.57 44.91 -20.38
N TYR A 496 22.32 43.98 -21.00
CA TYR A 496 21.90 43.38 -22.24
C TYR A 496 20.75 42.37 -21.97
N PRO A 497 19.57 42.51 -22.63
CA PRO A 497 18.34 41.75 -22.35
C PRO A 497 18.46 40.23 -22.11
N TRP A 498 19.23 39.51 -22.92
CA TRP A 498 19.45 38.05 -22.81
C TRP A 498 20.62 37.64 -21.90
N CYS A 499 21.43 38.59 -21.44
CA CYS A 499 22.72 38.25 -20.83
C CYS A 499 22.48 37.71 -19.43
N GLY A 500 22.85 36.46 -19.19
CA GLY A 500 22.60 35.77 -17.93
C GLY A 500 21.36 34.89 -17.92
N THR A 501 20.58 34.86 -19.00
CA THR A 501 19.44 33.96 -19.14
C THR A 501 19.94 32.52 -19.11
N PRO A 502 19.39 31.67 -18.21
CA PRO A 502 19.78 30.27 -18.17
C PRO A 502 19.38 29.51 -19.43
N ILE A 503 20.24 28.60 -19.84
CA ILE A 503 20.03 27.80 -21.06
C ILE A 503 20.44 26.35 -20.82
N LEU A 504 19.70 25.45 -21.43
CA LEU A 504 19.94 24.01 -21.38
C LEU A 504 20.00 23.47 -22.79
N VAL A 505 21.08 22.76 -23.12
CA VAL A 505 21.29 22.13 -24.42
C VAL A 505 21.36 20.61 -24.25
N THR A 506 20.50 19.90 -24.96
CA THR A 506 20.36 18.44 -24.90
C THR A 506 20.45 17.79 -26.28
N THR A 507 20.75 16.50 -26.31
CA THR A 507 20.76 15.70 -27.55
C THR A 507 19.36 15.18 -27.90
N SER A 508 19.26 14.50 -29.06
CA SER A 508 18.09 13.72 -29.52
C SER A 508 17.00 14.54 -30.20
N VAL A 509 17.33 15.15 -31.35
CA VAL A 509 16.40 15.89 -32.20
C VAL A 509 15.55 14.95 -33.06
N GLY A 510 14.25 15.21 -33.15
CA GLY A 510 13.28 14.37 -33.87
C GLY A 510 11.86 14.96 -33.85
N ILE A 511 10.87 14.11 -34.15
CA ILE A 511 9.44 14.50 -34.20
C ILE A 511 8.75 14.04 -32.92
N THR A 512 7.89 14.86 -32.31
CA THR A 512 7.16 14.45 -31.09
C THR A 512 6.10 13.38 -31.40
N VAL A 513 5.75 12.54 -30.43
CA VAL A 513 4.64 11.58 -30.59
C VAL A 513 3.33 12.33 -30.83
N ALA A 514 3.11 13.48 -30.20
CA ALA A 514 1.95 14.34 -30.47
C ALA A 514 1.85 14.73 -31.96
N ASP A 515 2.95 15.16 -32.56
CA ASP A 515 2.99 15.50 -33.98
C ASP A 515 2.80 14.27 -34.87
N MET A 516 3.43 13.14 -34.54
CA MET A 516 3.25 11.87 -35.26
C MET A 516 1.78 11.42 -35.27
N VAL A 517 1.08 11.55 -34.14
CA VAL A 517 -0.35 11.23 -34.05
C VAL A 517 -1.16 12.19 -34.93
N ARG A 518 -0.86 13.49 -34.88
CA ARG A 518 -1.54 14.52 -35.71
C ARG A 518 -1.39 14.25 -37.21
N VAL A 519 -0.23 13.79 -37.65
CA VAL A 519 0.03 13.45 -39.07
C VAL A 519 -0.30 12.00 -39.44
N GLY A 520 -0.80 11.20 -38.49
CA GLY A 520 -1.19 9.80 -38.72
C GLY A 520 -0.01 8.83 -38.90
N GLN A 521 1.18 9.17 -38.41
CA GLN A 521 2.39 8.36 -38.49
C GLN A 521 2.64 7.47 -37.27
N PHE A 522 1.84 7.60 -36.20
CA PHE A 522 1.94 6.76 -35.02
C PHE A 522 1.12 5.45 -35.21
N GLY A 523 1.77 4.44 -35.78
CA GLY A 523 1.18 3.14 -36.06
C GLY A 523 1.34 2.10 -34.94
N LYS A 524 0.99 0.85 -35.26
CA LYS A 524 1.02 -0.26 -34.30
C LYS A 524 2.44 -0.61 -33.85
N ASP A 525 3.39 -0.63 -34.78
CA ASP A 525 4.79 -0.96 -34.47
C ASP A 525 5.48 0.19 -33.72
N GLU A 526 5.10 1.44 -34.02
CA GLU A 526 5.52 2.63 -33.27
C GLU A 526 5.03 2.56 -31.82
N ALA A 527 3.78 2.15 -31.57
CA ALA A 527 3.23 2.03 -30.21
C ALA A 527 4.00 1.01 -29.35
N ILE A 528 4.37 -0.15 -29.92
CA ILE A 528 5.13 -1.19 -29.21
C ILE A 528 6.56 -0.70 -28.91
N ARG A 529 7.22 -0.08 -29.89
CA ARG A 529 8.56 0.49 -29.71
C ARG A 529 8.56 1.63 -28.71
N CYS A 530 7.59 2.54 -28.79
CA CYS A 530 7.40 3.63 -27.85
C CYS A 530 7.22 3.12 -26.41
N CYS A 531 6.39 2.09 -26.22
CA CYS A 531 6.23 1.43 -24.93
C CYS A 531 7.57 0.90 -24.38
N HIS A 532 8.32 0.16 -25.19
CA HIS A 532 9.61 -0.41 -24.81
C HIS A 532 10.65 0.66 -24.46
N ASP A 533 10.80 1.66 -25.32
CA ASP A 533 11.83 2.69 -25.21
C ASP A 533 11.55 3.63 -24.03
N CYS A 534 10.28 4.03 -23.82
CA CYS A 534 9.86 4.78 -22.65
C CYS A 534 10.03 3.98 -21.36
N LEU A 535 9.65 2.70 -21.32
CA LEU A 535 9.90 1.84 -20.16
C LEU A 535 11.39 1.70 -19.85
N SER A 536 12.24 1.66 -20.87
CA SER A 536 13.70 1.59 -20.71
C SER A 536 14.24 2.88 -20.09
N ALA A 537 13.74 4.03 -20.53
CA ALA A 537 14.07 5.34 -19.95
C ALA A 537 13.62 5.44 -18.48
N LEU A 538 12.38 5.03 -18.19
CA LEU A 538 11.82 5.04 -16.84
C LEU A 538 12.56 4.10 -15.89
N SER A 539 12.90 2.89 -16.34
CA SER A 539 13.70 1.93 -15.57
C SER A 539 15.07 2.51 -15.19
N ALA A 540 15.76 3.12 -16.15
CA ALA A 540 17.05 3.76 -15.91
C ALA A 540 16.93 4.92 -14.91
N ALA A 541 15.94 5.80 -15.05
CA ALA A 541 15.71 6.91 -14.12
C ALA A 541 15.32 6.43 -12.71
N ALA A 542 14.45 5.42 -12.61
CA ALA A 542 14.00 4.85 -11.35
C ALA A 542 15.14 4.24 -10.53
N SER A 543 16.20 3.73 -11.19
CA SER A 543 17.41 3.23 -10.51
C SER A 543 18.15 4.32 -9.72
N ALA A 544 17.99 5.59 -10.08
CA ALA A 544 18.50 6.76 -9.36
C ALA A 544 17.44 7.44 -8.48
N GLY A 545 16.27 6.80 -8.28
CA GLY A 545 15.17 7.37 -7.50
C GLY A 545 14.43 8.53 -8.18
N ILE A 546 14.63 8.73 -9.49
CA ILE A 546 13.98 9.80 -10.25
C ILE A 546 12.67 9.25 -10.85
N ARG A 547 11.58 10.00 -10.70
CA ARG A 547 10.28 9.70 -11.35
C ARG A 547 9.92 10.81 -12.33
N HIS A 548 9.35 10.46 -13.46
CA HIS A 548 9.10 11.41 -14.55
C HIS A 548 7.98 12.39 -14.24
N GLY A 549 6.81 11.88 -13.86
CA GLY A 549 5.69 12.69 -13.35
C GLY A 549 4.87 13.47 -14.36
N ASP A 550 5.30 13.56 -15.62
CA ASP A 550 4.58 14.24 -16.70
C ASP A 550 4.67 13.48 -18.04
N LEU A 551 4.31 12.20 -18.08
CA LEU A 551 4.31 11.45 -19.34
C LEU A 551 3.11 11.83 -20.20
N ARG A 552 3.41 12.40 -21.37
CA ARG A 552 2.43 12.81 -22.39
C ARG A 552 3.07 12.76 -23.79
N PRO A 553 2.28 12.72 -24.88
CA PRO A 553 2.81 12.58 -26.24
C PRO A 553 3.81 13.67 -26.66
N GLU A 554 3.72 14.87 -26.08
CA GLU A 554 4.63 16.00 -26.30
C GLU A 554 6.02 15.76 -25.68
N ASN A 555 6.08 14.94 -24.62
CA ASN A 555 7.30 14.61 -23.88
C ASN A 555 8.01 13.35 -24.41
N VAL A 556 7.67 12.87 -25.61
CA VAL A 556 8.34 11.74 -26.25
C VAL A 556 8.72 12.08 -27.69
N ILE A 557 10.00 11.91 -28.02
CA ILE A 557 10.56 12.26 -29.33
C ILE A 557 10.95 11.00 -30.08
N PHE A 558 10.44 10.87 -31.31
CA PHE A 558 10.85 9.86 -32.27
C PHE A 558 12.10 10.33 -33.03
N VAL A 559 13.18 9.58 -32.87
CA VAL A 559 14.49 9.88 -33.45
C VAL A 559 14.81 8.84 -34.51
N THR A 560 15.09 9.30 -35.72
CA THR A 560 15.59 8.46 -36.82
C THR A 560 17.10 8.63 -36.92
N PRO A 561 17.92 7.70 -36.39
CA PRO A 561 19.37 7.83 -36.52
C PRO A 561 19.78 7.65 -37.98
N GLY A 562 20.86 8.32 -38.39
CA GLY A 562 21.42 8.14 -39.75
C GLY A 562 21.91 6.70 -40.01
N VAL A 563 22.19 5.94 -38.94
CA VAL A 563 22.54 4.51 -38.98
C VAL A 563 21.83 3.80 -37.82
N GLY A 564 21.00 2.80 -38.12
CA GLY A 564 20.28 1.98 -37.13
C GLY A 564 18.77 2.14 -37.19
N GLN A 565 18.07 1.45 -36.27
CA GLN A 565 16.62 1.54 -36.17
C GLN A 565 16.18 2.82 -35.46
N PRO A 566 15.04 3.42 -35.87
CA PRO A 566 14.47 4.54 -35.15
C PRO A 566 14.05 4.12 -33.74
N TYR A 567 14.11 5.06 -32.81
CA TYR A 567 13.83 4.84 -31.40
C TYR A 567 13.16 6.07 -30.78
N PHE A 568 12.53 5.88 -29.63
CA PHE A 568 11.90 6.97 -28.88
C PHE A 568 12.77 7.43 -27.71
N VAL A 569 12.76 8.73 -27.45
CA VAL A 569 13.49 9.36 -26.33
C VAL A 569 12.48 10.06 -25.44
N LEU A 570 12.50 9.73 -24.14
CA LEU A 570 11.65 10.37 -23.14
C LEU A 570 12.30 11.69 -22.70
N VAL A 571 11.67 12.82 -23.04
CA VAL A 571 12.08 14.19 -22.68
C VAL A 571 11.10 14.78 -21.66
N GLY A 572 11.20 16.07 -21.31
CA GLY A 572 10.23 16.69 -20.39
C GLY A 572 10.51 16.51 -18.90
N TRP A 573 11.78 16.27 -18.52
CA TRP A 573 12.19 16.06 -17.12
C TRP A 573 12.11 17.30 -16.21
N GLY A 574 11.51 18.40 -16.68
CA GLY A 574 11.27 19.62 -15.90
C GLY A 574 10.29 19.44 -14.74
N HIS A 575 9.44 18.40 -14.78
CA HIS A 575 8.50 18.04 -13.71
C HIS A 575 8.92 16.81 -12.89
N ALA A 576 10.13 16.30 -13.11
CA ALA A 576 10.58 15.07 -12.49
C ALA A 576 10.77 15.21 -10.98
N LEU A 577 10.29 14.21 -10.25
CA LEU A 577 10.39 14.12 -8.79
C LEU A 577 11.68 13.40 -8.40
N LEU A 578 12.36 13.97 -7.41
CA LEU A 578 13.58 13.43 -6.81
C LEU A 578 13.46 13.36 -5.28
N GLU A 579 12.80 14.35 -4.69
CA GLU A 579 12.64 14.54 -3.25
C GLU A 579 11.15 14.41 -2.88
N GLU A 580 10.83 13.97 -1.66
CA GLU A 580 9.44 13.77 -1.21
C GLU A 580 8.59 15.05 -1.17
N ARG A 581 9.25 16.22 -1.18
CA ARG A 581 8.57 17.54 -1.20
C ARG A 581 8.12 17.96 -2.59
N ASP A 582 8.66 17.33 -3.63
CA ASP A 582 8.29 17.66 -4.99
C ASP A 582 6.86 17.18 -5.29
N ARG A 583 6.13 17.94 -6.11
CA ARG A 583 4.78 17.57 -6.56
C ARG A 583 4.77 17.37 -8.08
N PRO A 584 4.06 16.36 -8.60
CA PRO A 584 3.96 16.12 -10.04
C PRO A 584 3.11 17.20 -10.71
N ALA A 585 3.27 17.32 -12.03
CA ALA A 585 2.31 18.07 -12.84
C ALA A 585 0.98 17.30 -12.87
N MET A 586 -0.13 18.02 -12.67
CA MET A 586 -1.47 17.44 -12.72
C MET A 586 -2.04 17.60 -14.13
N ASN A 587 -2.18 16.49 -14.85
CA ASN A 587 -2.79 16.44 -16.15
C ASN A 587 -3.98 15.46 -16.11
N LEU A 588 -5.19 15.96 -16.34
CA LEU A 588 -6.42 15.18 -16.20
C LEU A 588 -6.46 13.95 -17.13
N HIS A 589 -5.83 14.03 -18.30
CA HIS A 589 -5.80 12.92 -19.25
C HIS A 589 -4.71 11.90 -18.94
N PHE A 590 -3.50 12.35 -18.59
CA PHE A 590 -2.34 11.45 -18.54
C PHE A 590 -1.84 11.11 -17.13
N SER A 591 -2.13 11.91 -16.10
CA SER A 591 -1.66 11.62 -14.74
C SER A 591 -2.24 10.31 -14.21
N SER A 592 -1.45 9.56 -13.44
CA SER A 592 -1.92 8.34 -12.77
C SER A 592 -3.05 8.63 -11.77
N THR A 593 -3.84 7.61 -11.45
CA THR A 593 -4.90 7.65 -10.43
C THR A 593 -4.36 8.16 -9.10
N TYR A 594 -3.22 7.61 -8.66
CA TYR A 594 -2.57 8.02 -7.42
C TYR A 594 -2.10 9.48 -7.43
N ALA A 595 -1.68 10.00 -8.59
CA ALA A 595 -1.29 11.40 -8.74
C ALA A 595 -2.49 12.34 -8.62
N LEU A 596 -3.62 11.96 -9.19
CA LEU A 596 -4.86 12.72 -9.12
C LEU A 596 -5.47 12.72 -7.72
N GLU A 597 -5.43 11.58 -7.01
CA GLU A 597 -5.99 11.45 -5.65
C GLU A 597 -5.10 12.09 -4.58
N GLU A 598 -3.81 11.79 -4.59
CA GLU A 598 -2.88 12.12 -3.49
C GLU A 598 -1.95 13.29 -3.80
N GLY A 599 -1.93 13.78 -5.04
CA GLY A 599 -0.99 14.82 -5.48
C GLY A 599 0.48 14.38 -5.40
N LYS A 600 0.73 13.06 -5.44
CA LYS A 600 2.05 12.42 -5.34
C LYS A 600 2.18 11.31 -6.36
N LEU A 601 3.40 10.94 -6.71
CA LEU A 601 3.63 9.73 -7.53
C LEU A 601 3.91 8.54 -6.62
N CYS A 602 3.47 7.36 -7.06
CA CYS A 602 3.94 6.07 -6.58
C CYS A 602 4.91 5.44 -7.61
N SER A 603 5.46 4.27 -7.32
CA SER A 603 6.37 3.58 -8.26
C SER A 603 5.71 3.05 -9.53
N ALA A 604 4.38 2.90 -9.53
CA ALA A 604 3.62 2.49 -10.71
C ALA A 604 3.06 3.69 -11.51
N SER A 605 3.09 4.91 -10.96
CA SER A 605 2.46 6.09 -11.57
C SER A 605 2.95 6.37 -12.99
N ASP A 606 4.26 6.36 -13.23
CA ASP A 606 4.82 6.64 -14.56
C ASP A 606 4.41 5.55 -15.59
N ALA A 607 4.24 4.30 -15.14
CA ALA A 607 3.77 3.22 -16.01
C ALA A 607 2.28 3.33 -16.32
N GLU A 608 1.47 3.76 -15.36
CA GLU A 608 0.06 4.06 -15.56
C GLU A 608 -0.13 5.20 -16.57
N SER A 609 0.62 6.30 -16.39
CA SER A 609 0.63 7.42 -17.34
C SER A 609 1.09 7.00 -18.74
N LEU A 610 2.07 6.09 -18.84
CA LEU A 610 2.49 5.53 -20.13
C LEU A 610 1.35 4.75 -20.82
N VAL A 611 0.53 4.00 -20.06
CA VAL A 611 -0.62 3.29 -20.64
C VAL A 611 -1.66 4.27 -21.18
N TYR A 612 -1.97 5.34 -20.45
CA TYR A 612 -2.90 6.37 -20.94
C TYR A 612 -2.36 7.06 -22.19
N MET A 613 -1.08 7.43 -22.20
CA MET A 613 -0.40 8.01 -23.37
C MET A 613 -0.52 7.09 -24.59
N LEU A 614 -0.24 5.79 -24.43
CA LEU A 614 -0.34 4.81 -25.52
C LEU A 614 -1.78 4.62 -25.99
N TYR A 615 -2.74 4.57 -25.06
CA TYR A 615 -4.17 4.44 -25.37
C TYR A 615 -4.65 5.60 -26.25
N PHE A 616 -4.42 6.84 -25.83
CA PHE A 616 -4.87 8.02 -26.58
C PHE A 616 -4.09 8.21 -27.88
N SER A 617 -2.77 8.00 -27.87
CA SER A 617 -1.94 8.13 -29.09
C SER A 617 -2.31 7.10 -30.16
N SER A 618 -2.86 5.95 -29.77
CA SER A 618 -3.32 4.92 -30.69
C SER A 618 -4.77 5.13 -31.18
N GLY A 619 -5.32 6.33 -30.97
CA GLY A 619 -6.68 6.71 -31.35
C GLY A 619 -7.74 6.14 -30.41
N GLY A 620 -7.44 5.99 -29.12
CA GLY A 620 -8.46 5.75 -28.09
C GLY A 620 -9.32 7.00 -27.86
N ASP A 621 -10.55 6.79 -27.37
CA ASP A 621 -11.48 7.89 -27.13
C ASP A 621 -10.93 8.83 -26.06
N MET A 622 -10.72 10.09 -26.41
CA MET A 622 -10.26 11.14 -25.50
C MET A 622 -11.48 11.85 -24.90
N PRO A 623 -11.85 11.57 -23.64
CA PRO A 623 -12.98 12.22 -22.99
C PRO A 623 -12.70 13.69 -22.76
N ASP A 624 -13.72 14.53 -22.74
CA ASP A 624 -13.62 15.90 -22.24
C ASP A 624 -13.65 15.85 -20.71
N LEU A 625 -12.55 16.26 -20.07
CA LEU A 625 -12.35 16.17 -18.62
C LEU A 625 -12.14 17.59 -18.06
N ASP A 626 -13.07 18.02 -17.23
CA ASP A 626 -13.08 19.34 -16.59
C ASP A 626 -12.67 19.32 -15.11
N SER A 627 -12.62 18.12 -14.51
CA SER A 627 -12.44 17.92 -13.07
C SER A 627 -11.62 16.67 -12.76
N VAL A 628 -10.99 16.66 -11.58
CA VAL A 628 -10.22 15.51 -11.08
C VAL A 628 -11.15 14.32 -10.84
N GLU A 629 -12.35 14.56 -10.31
CA GLU A 629 -13.37 13.55 -10.07
C GLU A 629 -13.84 12.90 -11.37
N GLY A 630 -14.10 13.70 -12.42
CA GLY A 630 -14.45 13.19 -13.74
C GLY A 630 -13.32 12.34 -14.34
N ALA A 631 -12.07 12.79 -14.16
CA ALA A 631 -10.89 12.07 -14.61
C ALA A 631 -10.74 10.71 -13.90
N LEU A 632 -10.97 10.64 -12.58
CA LEU A 632 -10.94 9.39 -11.81
C LEU A 632 -12.09 8.44 -12.20
N GLN A 633 -13.30 8.97 -12.35
CA GLN A 633 -14.47 8.19 -12.77
C GLN A 633 -14.27 7.59 -14.18
N TRP A 634 -13.66 8.34 -15.10
CA TRP A 634 -13.31 7.82 -16.41
C TRP A 634 -12.31 6.66 -16.33
N ARG A 635 -11.28 6.76 -15.49
CA ARG A 635 -10.30 5.68 -15.28
C ARG A 635 -10.97 4.44 -14.72
N GLU A 636 -11.74 4.57 -13.64
CA GLU A 636 -12.48 3.47 -13.02
C GLU A 636 -13.39 2.77 -14.04
N THR A 637 -14.13 3.55 -14.83
CA THR A 637 -15.02 3.03 -15.87
C THR A 637 -14.25 2.35 -17.00
N SER A 638 -13.14 2.94 -17.45
CA SER A 638 -12.35 2.45 -18.59
C SER A 638 -11.59 1.16 -18.25
N TRP A 639 -11.06 1.05 -17.04
CA TRP A 639 -10.42 -0.15 -16.52
C TRP A 639 -11.44 -1.27 -16.30
N SER A 640 -12.55 -0.99 -15.59
CA SER A 640 -13.59 -1.99 -15.29
C SER A 640 -14.28 -2.53 -16.54
N ARG A 641 -14.54 -1.69 -17.54
CA ARG A 641 -15.10 -2.09 -18.85
C ARG A 641 -14.07 -2.64 -19.83
N ARG A 642 -12.79 -2.72 -19.43
CA ARG A 642 -11.68 -3.22 -20.26
C ARG A 642 -11.47 -2.44 -21.57
N LEU A 643 -11.86 -1.17 -21.66
CA LEU A 643 -11.73 -0.35 -22.87
C LEU A 643 -10.27 -0.18 -23.28
N ILE A 644 -9.41 0.14 -22.31
CA ILE A 644 -7.96 0.32 -22.52
C ILE A 644 -7.33 -1.00 -23.03
N HIS A 645 -7.71 -2.11 -22.40
CA HIS A 645 -7.22 -3.45 -22.75
C HIS A 645 -7.63 -3.89 -24.15
N GLN A 646 -8.87 -3.60 -24.55
CA GLN A 646 -9.37 -3.90 -25.90
C GLN A 646 -8.58 -3.10 -26.93
N LYS A 647 -8.47 -1.78 -26.75
CA LYS A 647 -7.76 -0.91 -27.68
C LYS A 647 -6.29 -1.28 -27.83
N LEU A 648 -5.58 -1.51 -26.72
CA LEU A 648 -4.17 -1.93 -26.77
C LEU A 648 -4.01 -3.38 -27.27
N GLY A 649 -5.00 -4.24 -27.06
CA GLY A 649 -5.04 -5.60 -27.59
C GLY A 649 -5.22 -5.67 -29.10
N ASP A 650 -5.99 -4.76 -29.69
CA ASP A 650 -6.13 -4.63 -31.15
C ASP A 650 -4.80 -4.24 -31.84
N ILE A 651 -3.88 -3.66 -31.07
CA ILE A 651 -2.52 -3.32 -31.52
C ILE A 651 -1.62 -4.54 -31.35
N SER A 652 -1.48 -5.06 -30.14
CA SER A 652 -0.66 -6.23 -29.82
C SER A 652 -1.09 -6.92 -28.53
N THR A 653 -0.96 -8.24 -28.51
CA THR A 653 -1.16 -9.06 -27.30
C THR A 653 -0.21 -8.68 -26.17
N VAL A 654 1.00 -8.20 -26.48
CA VAL A 654 1.99 -7.80 -25.47
C VAL A 654 1.60 -6.48 -24.81
N LEU A 655 1.06 -5.52 -25.56
CA LEU A 655 0.56 -4.26 -25.00
C LEU A 655 -0.69 -4.48 -24.14
N LYS A 656 -1.60 -5.37 -24.56
CA LYS A 656 -2.71 -5.79 -23.70
C LYS A 656 -2.23 -6.42 -22.40
N ALA A 657 -1.27 -7.34 -22.47
CA ALA A 657 -0.72 -7.97 -21.27
C ALA A 657 -0.01 -6.95 -20.37
N PHE A 658 0.66 -5.96 -20.94
CA PHE A 658 1.27 -4.86 -20.20
C PHE A 658 0.22 -4.02 -19.49
N ALA A 659 -0.87 -3.66 -20.18
CA ALA A 659 -2.00 -2.96 -19.58
C ALA A 659 -2.67 -3.80 -18.47
N ASP A 660 -2.87 -5.12 -18.68
CA ASP A 660 -3.38 -6.04 -17.66
C ASP A 660 -2.51 -6.05 -16.39
N TYR A 661 -1.20 -5.90 -16.55
CA TYR A 661 -0.27 -5.82 -15.42
C TYR A 661 -0.31 -4.46 -14.73
N VAL A 662 -0.31 -3.36 -15.48
CA VAL A 662 -0.41 -2.02 -14.91
C VAL A 662 -1.74 -1.83 -14.19
N ASP A 663 -2.86 -2.33 -14.73
CA ASP A 663 -4.19 -2.35 -14.10
C ASP A 663 -4.13 -3.00 -12.70
N SER A 664 -3.36 -4.08 -12.54
CA SER A 664 -3.17 -4.75 -11.25
C SER A 664 -2.36 -3.93 -10.22
N LEU A 665 -1.72 -2.85 -10.66
CA LEU A 665 -0.87 -1.97 -9.85
C LEU A 665 -1.44 -0.55 -9.71
N CYS A 666 -2.47 -0.18 -10.47
CA CYS A 666 -3.10 1.15 -10.43
C CYS A 666 -3.48 1.54 -9.00
N GLY A 667 -3.12 2.77 -8.59
CA GLY A 667 -3.39 3.27 -7.24
C GLY A 667 -2.57 2.62 -6.12
N THR A 668 -1.63 1.71 -6.41
CA THR A 668 -0.81 1.02 -5.40
C THR A 668 0.63 1.55 -5.34
N PRO A 669 1.31 1.48 -4.17
CA PRO A 669 2.73 1.81 -4.06
C PRO A 669 3.65 0.67 -4.54
N TYR A 670 3.14 -0.35 -5.24
CA TYR A 670 3.93 -1.49 -5.67
C TYR A 670 4.96 -1.11 -6.72
N ARG A 671 6.12 -1.79 -6.66
CA ARG A 671 7.21 -1.56 -7.61
C ARG A 671 6.92 -2.27 -8.93
N MET A 672 7.18 -1.57 -10.03
CA MET A 672 7.16 -2.12 -11.38
C MET A 672 8.33 -3.09 -11.60
N ASP A 673 8.06 -4.25 -12.16
CA ASP A 673 9.08 -5.18 -12.66
C ASP A 673 9.43 -4.82 -14.11
N TYR A 674 10.29 -3.81 -14.27
CA TYR A 674 10.72 -3.34 -15.59
C TYR A 674 11.41 -4.46 -16.39
N ASP A 675 12.23 -5.30 -15.76
CA ASP A 675 13.04 -6.31 -16.43
C ASP A 675 12.20 -7.37 -17.15
N ILE A 676 11.09 -7.81 -16.54
CA ILE A 676 10.18 -8.76 -17.20
C ILE A 676 9.54 -8.13 -18.43
N TRP A 677 9.08 -6.88 -18.34
CA TRP A 677 8.38 -6.21 -19.43
C TRP A 677 9.28 -5.81 -20.59
N LEU A 678 10.47 -5.28 -20.29
CA LEU A 678 11.48 -4.98 -21.29
C LEU A 678 11.85 -6.23 -22.10
N ARG A 679 12.12 -7.37 -21.43
CA ARG A 679 12.41 -8.64 -22.11
C ARG A 679 11.24 -9.19 -22.93
N ARG A 680 9.99 -8.90 -22.56
CA ARG A 680 8.79 -9.34 -23.30
C ARG A 680 8.57 -8.49 -24.54
N LEU A 681 8.69 -7.18 -24.41
CA LEU A 681 8.57 -6.22 -25.51
C LEU A 681 9.70 -6.39 -26.52
N GLU A 682 10.94 -6.53 -26.05
CA GLU A 682 12.12 -6.74 -26.89
C GLU A 682 12.00 -8.01 -27.76
N ARG A 683 11.51 -9.11 -27.18
CA ARG A 683 11.24 -10.36 -27.92
C ARG A 683 10.19 -10.17 -29.03
N HIS A 684 9.20 -9.32 -28.81
CA HIS A 684 8.17 -9.05 -29.82
C HIS A 684 8.68 -8.12 -30.91
N ILE A 685 9.58 -7.18 -30.59
CA ILE A 685 10.22 -6.28 -31.57
C ILE A 685 11.14 -7.09 -32.50
N HIS A 686 12.04 -7.92 -31.95
CA HIS A 686 12.99 -8.70 -32.75
C HIS A 686 12.40 -9.98 -33.36
N GLY A 687 11.34 -10.54 -32.77
CA GLY A 687 10.69 -11.77 -33.27
C GLY A 687 10.05 -11.59 -34.65
N LYS A 688 9.67 -10.36 -35.03
CA LYS A 688 9.14 -10.06 -36.37
C LYS A 688 10.22 -9.98 -37.47
N GLU A 689 11.50 -9.84 -37.13
CA GLU A 689 12.58 -9.74 -38.14
C GLU A 689 13.00 -11.11 -38.70
N ILE A 690 12.71 -12.19 -37.98
CA ILE A 690 13.05 -13.56 -38.39
C ILE A 690 12.03 -14.08 -39.42
N GLU A 691 10.77 -13.59 -39.40
CA GLU A 691 9.73 -14.03 -40.34
C GLU A 691 9.78 -13.31 -41.70
N THR A 692 10.51 -12.19 -41.83
CA THR A 692 10.64 -11.45 -43.11
C THR A 692 11.87 -11.83 -43.93
N SER A 693 12.66 -12.79 -43.46
CA SER A 693 13.89 -13.28 -44.12
C SER A 693 13.81 -14.77 -44.54
N SER A 694 12.59 -15.31 -44.70
CA SER A 694 12.35 -16.67 -45.23
C SER A 694 11.76 -16.65 -46.65
#